data_AF-M1MMQ0-F1
#
_entry.id   AF-M1MMQ0-F1
#
_cell.length_a   1.000
_cell.length_b   1.000
_cell.length_c   1.000
_cell.angle_alpha   90.00
_cell.angle_beta   90.00
_cell.angle_gamma   90.00
#
_symmetry.space_group_name_H-M   'P 1'
#
loop_
_entity.id
_entity.type
_entity.pdbx_description
1 polymer ?
#
loop_
_entity_poly.entity_id
_entity_poly.type
_entity_poly.pdbx_seq_one_letter_code
_entity_poly.pdbx_strand_id
1 'polypeptide(L)'
;MVIPFDQYQRYNNTKKIIESVRRNKVVKFNILEVGANEHQLLEKFLPNDNITYLDIELPERLLNNPKYILGDATDMSFNDSQYDIVVALDVFEHIPMDRREKFICELNRVSKKCFIIAAPFYSVEVEAAEKRLNELFKVLYGTEYRWLKEHIENGLPVLEDSIITLQNMDIPYCIYEHGNLNVWEDLTRMHFLSVIDKELENYREYIDDYYNKYIEPFDYDSNSYRKFIIGYKDEVKIDQEIFNLSRIPTENYEKLKELENEFNILFNNKMIKREKHDIVTILKNFISEKESQIVKNVEEIIHKEDAQDYLQIYKKTEESYNEDESIVILLGKEEHIYKEIDLDRSTNIEGFRVDASKSQCIIKIISLKGITCHGEIIDFSKDIVTNGENILESNIYMFISEDPQILIQNQFKTKDILKLVIEIEYISKSLKSIILLKEILSENSKLIESQKEEAERIKEYLESTLEHVNKLENICRSLTIKGRIKSLLRKIGLRKTSILYMIIRNPKLIFKGMSEIKRHGLKGLKDKIEGKKFTSSANSDYLNQQIEFEKQLSSEKVQNQIEKLESKPMFSIIMPVYNVEKQWIEKAIESITNQTYPYWELCIVDDCSTNPETINYIECIKNEKIKVKRLQENSGISNATNNAKQMAIGEYLILMDNDDEMRKEALYQVAEAINNHNPDVLYSDEDKISLNGERKFPFMKPDWSRDLLYSQMYICHLLVIKKEIFDKVGGFRDKFNGAQDYDLMLRISELTDNIYHIPRVLYSWREIPSSTAMNPNSKPYAHVAGLKALDEHLKRRYGSEAYSQETDILFVYDARFNLKQEEVMVSIVIPTKDKLELLKPCIESILEKTKYANYEILILNNNSSENETYEWFGKVEKDYNNIRVIDAFYEFNWSKLNNHGISEANGDVYVFLNNDTTIISPDWLERLAENAMREDVGTVGALLLYEDGTIQHAGVVLGMGGWADHVFKGMNPIHFGSPYISPVINRNVLASTGACLAISKNTINKIGAFDENFIICGSDVEISLRARKHGLNNLYNARVKLYHLESKSRDSYIPEIDFEMSKIHYQEYLDNGDPYYNSQLDLYSTSPRIKG
;
A
#
# COMPACT_ATOMS: atom_id res chain seq x y z
N MET A 1 10.41 -13.89 -12.52
CA MET A 1 9.30 -13.02 -12.12
C MET A 1 8.25 -13.12 -13.22
N VAL A 2 7.01 -13.45 -12.87
CA VAL A 2 5.90 -13.53 -13.83
C VAL A 2 5.56 -12.11 -14.28
N ILE A 3 5.37 -11.89 -15.59
CA ILE A 3 4.93 -10.58 -16.11
C ILE A 3 3.42 -10.47 -15.85
N PRO A 4 2.92 -9.38 -15.23
CA PRO A 4 1.48 -9.14 -15.03
C PRO A 4 0.67 -9.35 -16.32
N PHE A 5 -0.55 -9.90 -16.20
CA PHE A 5 -1.36 -10.30 -17.36
C PHE A 5 -1.56 -9.16 -18.39
N ASP A 6 -1.90 -7.95 -17.92
CA ASP A 6 -2.18 -6.79 -18.77
C ASP A 6 -0.92 -6.29 -19.51
N GLN A 7 0.25 -6.37 -18.87
CA GLN A 7 1.53 -6.07 -19.53
C GLN A 7 1.87 -7.16 -20.54
N TYR A 8 1.82 -8.43 -20.13
CA TYR A 8 2.14 -9.56 -21.01
C TYR A 8 1.29 -9.55 -22.28
N GLN A 9 -0.02 -9.30 -22.15
CA GLN A 9 -0.96 -9.18 -23.26
C GLN A 9 -0.49 -8.15 -24.31
N ARG A 10 -0.12 -6.93 -23.90
CA ARG A 10 0.31 -5.86 -24.80
C ARG A 10 1.59 -6.21 -25.55
N TYR A 11 2.63 -6.62 -24.83
CA TYR A 11 3.94 -6.86 -25.42
C TYR A 11 3.96 -8.16 -26.25
N ASN A 12 3.24 -9.21 -25.84
CA ASN A 12 3.18 -10.45 -26.59
C ASN A 12 2.41 -10.30 -27.92
N ASN A 13 1.28 -9.57 -27.92
CA ASN A 13 0.56 -9.28 -29.17
C ASN A 13 1.38 -8.40 -30.11
N THR A 14 2.06 -7.38 -29.57
CA THR A 14 2.97 -6.54 -30.36
C THR A 14 4.11 -7.36 -30.98
N LYS A 15 4.69 -8.31 -30.23
CA LYS A 15 5.65 -9.27 -30.77
C LYS A 15 5.05 -10.09 -31.92
N LYS A 16 3.86 -10.68 -31.76
CA LYS A 16 3.19 -11.46 -32.83
C LYS A 16 3.02 -10.61 -34.10
N ILE A 17 2.60 -9.34 -33.97
CA ILE A 17 2.46 -8.40 -35.09
C ILE A 17 3.83 -8.16 -35.75
N ILE A 18 4.87 -7.84 -34.99
CA ILE A 18 6.20 -7.55 -35.53
C ILE A 18 6.81 -8.76 -36.25
N GLU A 19 6.65 -9.97 -35.69
CA GLU A 19 7.10 -11.21 -36.34
C GLU A 19 6.34 -11.48 -37.66
N SER A 20 5.06 -11.11 -37.75
CA SER A 20 4.30 -11.19 -39.00
C SER A 20 4.91 -10.32 -40.11
N VAL A 21 5.39 -9.13 -39.74
CA VAL A 21 6.04 -8.19 -40.67
C VAL A 21 7.37 -8.76 -41.16
N ARG A 22 8.08 -9.56 -40.34
CA ARG A 22 9.32 -10.24 -40.76
C ARG A 22 9.12 -11.34 -41.79
N ARG A 23 7.94 -11.97 -41.85
CA ARG A 23 7.65 -13.13 -42.72
C ARG A 23 8.72 -14.24 -42.65
N ASN A 24 9.12 -14.61 -41.44
CA ASN A 24 10.16 -15.63 -41.17
C ASN A 24 11.57 -15.30 -41.71
N LYS A 25 11.84 -14.04 -42.08
CA LYS A 25 13.19 -13.59 -42.39
C LYS A 25 13.92 -13.23 -41.09
N VAL A 26 15.18 -13.64 -40.98
CA VAL A 26 16.07 -13.23 -39.87
C VAL A 26 16.58 -11.81 -40.16
N VAL A 27 15.71 -10.82 -39.97
CA VAL A 27 16.03 -9.40 -40.13
C VAL A 27 15.82 -8.71 -38.79
N LYS A 28 16.86 -8.00 -38.35
CA LYS A 28 16.83 -7.13 -37.17
C LYS A 28 16.13 -5.82 -37.52
N PHE A 29 15.14 -5.40 -36.74
CA PHE A 29 14.46 -4.10 -36.90
C PHE A 29 15.00 -3.06 -35.91
N ASN A 30 14.98 -1.80 -36.33
CA ASN A 30 15.09 -0.66 -35.44
C ASN A 30 13.68 -0.21 -35.06
N ILE A 31 13.35 -0.31 -33.77
CA ILE A 31 11.99 -0.10 -33.24
C ILE A 31 12.01 1.08 -32.28
N LEU A 32 11.07 1.99 -32.44
CA LEU A 32 10.79 3.06 -31.49
C LEU A 32 9.55 2.70 -30.67
N GLU A 33 9.65 2.63 -29.36
CA GLU A 33 8.51 2.53 -28.46
C GLU A 33 8.23 3.91 -27.85
N VAL A 34 7.01 4.40 -27.99
CA VAL A 34 6.59 5.72 -27.50
C VAL A 34 5.64 5.58 -26.32
N GLY A 35 5.85 6.39 -25.27
CA GLY A 35 5.17 6.28 -23.98
C GLY A 35 5.68 5.10 -23.15
N ALA A 36 6.97 4.81 -23.24
CA ALA A 36 7.58 3.67 -22.58
C ALA A 36 8.01 4.00 -21.16
N ASN A 37 7.43 3.28 -20.20
CA ASN A 37 7.92 3.26 -18.82
C ASN A 37 9.38 2.72 -18.71
N GLU A 38 9.96 2.80 -17.51
CA GLU A 38 11.35 2.46 -17.22
C GLU A 38 11.74 0.96 -17.31
N HIS A 39 10.82 0.06 -17.65
CA HIS A 39 10.96 -1.39 -17.47
C HIS A 39 11.51 -2.18 -18.67
N GLN A 40 11.70 -1.54 -19.84
CA GLN A 40 12.27 -2.15 -21.07
C GLN A 40 11.61 -3.49 -21.44
N LEU A 41 10.29 -3.61 -21.27
CA LEU A 41 9.61 -4.90 -21.39
C LEU A 41 9.63 -5.44 -22.83
N LEU A 42 9.53 -4.58 -23.85
CA LEU A 42 9.56 -5.02 -25.25
C LEU A 42 10.86 -5.76 -25.62
N GLU A 43 12.00 -5.41 -25.03
CA GLU A 43 13.29 -6.12 -25.22
C GLU A 43 13.23 -7.57 -24.72
N LYS A 44 12.40 -7.88 -23.71
CA LYS A 44 12.22 -9.26 -23.25
C LYS A 44 11.47 -10.11 -24.29
N PHE A 45 10.59 -9.50 -25.07
CA PHE A 45 9.80 -10.20 -26.10
C PHE A 45 10.51 -10.23 -27.46
N LEU A 46 11.33 -9.23 -27.75
CA LEU A 46 12.07 -9.03 -28.99
C LEU A 46 13.58 -8.78 -28.72
N PRO A 47 14.29 -9.74 -28.12
CA PRO A 47 15.68 -9.53 -27.66
C PRO A 47 16.70 -9.33 -28.79
N ASN A 48 16.31 -9.62 -30.03
CA ASN A 48 17.19 -9.54 -31.19
C ASN A 48 17.08 -8.21 -31.94
N ASP A 49 16.22 -7.29 -31.53
CA ASP A 49 15.97 -6.00 -32.19
C ASP A 49 16.72 -4.85 -31.53
N ASN A 50 16.81 -3.71 -32.22
CA ASN A 50 17.31 -2.46 -31.64
C ASN A 50 16.10 -1.65 -31.19
N ILE A 51 15.91 -1.48 -29.89
CA ILE A 51 14.77 -0.76 -29.34
C ILE A 51 15.24 0.58 -28.75
N THR A 52 14.55 1.64 -29.12
CA THR A 52 14.68 2.99 -28.56
C THR A 52 13.35 3.39 -27.94
N TYR A 53 13.41 4.12 -26.83
CA TYR A 53 12.28 4.49 -26.00
C TYR A 53 12.12 6.00 -26.02
N LEU A 54 10.93 6.50 -26.36
CA LEU A 54 10.57 7.91 -26.29
C LEU A 54 9.53 8.10 -25.20
N ASP A 55 9.78 9.03 -24.29
CA ASP A 55 8.78 9.44 -23.29
C ASP A 55 8.81 10.97 -23.09
N ILE A 56 7.65 11.54 -22.76
CA ILE A 56 7.51 12.97 -22.45
C ILE A 56 8.10 13.29 -21.08
N GLU A 57 8.18 12.29 -20.19
CA GLU A 57 8.81 12.38 -18.89
C GLU A 57 9.79 11.21 -18.69
N LEU A 58 11.07 11.53 -18.44
CA LEU A 58 12.07 10.52 -18.10
C LEU A 58 12.65 10.78 -16.70
N PRO A 59 12.75 9.74 -15.85
CA PRO A 59 13.55 9.81 -14.63
C PRO A 59 14.98 10.25 -14.94
N GLU A 60 15.60 11.03 -14.04
CA GLU A 60 16.92 11.63 -14.25
C GLU A 60 18.01 10.58 -14.57
N ARG A 61 17.89 9.37 -14.00
CA ARG A 61 18.78 8.22 -14.28
C ARG A 61 18.73 7.72 -15.73
N LEU A 62 17.64 7.96 -16.45
CA LEU A 62 17.44 7.52 -17.84
C LEU A 62 17.80 8.60 -18.86
N LEU A 63 17.93 9.87 -18.45
CA LEU A 63 18.28 10.98 -19.35
C LEU A 63 19.61 10.78 -20.08
N ASN A 64 20.57 10.09 -19.44
CA ASN A 64 21.89 9.79 -20.02
C ASN A 64 21.94 8.40 -20.69
N ASN A 65 20.85 7.63 -20.68
CA ASN A 65 20.82 6.34 -21.33
C ASN A 65 20.55 6.52 -22.83
N PRO A 66 21.46 6.09 -23.73
CA PRO A 66 21.34 6.33 -25.16
C PRO A 66 20.13 5.63 -25.82
N LYS A 67 19.48 4.71 -25.12
CA LYS A 67 18.23 4.07 -25.58
C LYS A 67 16.99 4.90 -25.27
N TYR A 68 17.06 5.88 -24.36
CA TYR A 68 15.91 6.70 -23.98
C TYR A 68 16.05 8.11 -24.54
N ILE A 69 14.92 8.65 -24.99
CA ILE A 69 14.82 9.96 -25.61
C ILE A 69 13.68 10.70 -24.92
N LEU A 70 14.00 11.87 -24.35
CA LEU A 70 12.98 12.77 -23.81
C LEU A 70 12.35 13.52 -24.98
N GLY A 71 11.05 13.39 -25.18
CA GLY A 71 10.36 14.11 -26.25
C GLY A 71 8.86 13.84 -26.34
N ASP A 72 8.17 14.75 -27.00
CA ASP A 72 6.72 14.69 -27.19
C ASP A 72 6.37 13.76 -28.35
N ALA A 73 5.55 12.74 -28.10
CA ALA A 73 5.16 11.78 -29.13
C ALA A 73 4.22 12.35 -30.21
N THR A 74 3.71 13.57 -30.03
CA THR A 74 2.94 14.31 -31.04
C THR A 74 3.81 15.32 -31.81
N ASP A 75 5.09 15.44 -31.48
CA ASP A 75 6.05 16.34 -32.14
C ASP A 75 7.47 15.77 -32.07
N MET A 76 7.70 14.65 -32.77
CA MET A 76 8.94 13.90 -32.63
C MET A 76 10.06 14.55 -33.43
N SER A 77 11.22 14.74 -32.80
CA SER A 77 12.43 15.30 -33.43
C SER A 77 13.15 14.35 -34.42
N PHE A 78 12.52 13.21 -34.74
CA PHE A 78 13.06 12.20 -35.64
C PHE A 78 12.85 12.55 -37.12
N ASN A 79 13.74 12.06 -37.97
CA ASN A 79 13.58 12.15 -39.42
C ASN A 79 12.47 11.23 -39.92
N ASP A 80 11.91 11.54 -41.09
CA ASP A 80 10.93 10.69 -41.75
C ASP A 80 11.49 9.28 -41.99
N SER A 81 10.70 8.25 -41.68
CA SER A 81 11.05 6.84 -41.85
C SER A 81 12.38 6.43 -41.16
N GLN A 82 12.74 7.08 -40.05
CA GLN A 82 13.94 6.79 -39.28
C GLN A 82 13.91 5.40 -38.64
N TYR A 83 12.75 4.95 -38.16
CA TYR A 83 12.59 3.66 -37.49
C TYR A 83 11.85 2.68 -38.40
N ASP A 84 12.24 1.40 -38.38
CA ASP A 84 11.55 0.38 -39.16
C ASP A 84 10.09 0.25 -38.69
N ILE A 85 9.89 0.23 -37.38
CA ILE A 85 8.57 0.10 -36.72
C ILE A 85 8.49 1.10 -35.56
N VAL A 86 7.32 1.71 -35.38
CA VAL A 86 7.01 2.54 -34.20
C VAL A 86 5.85 1.90 -33.43
N VAL A 87 5.94 1.76 -32.11
CA VAL A 87 4.90 1.13 -31.29
C VAL A 87 4.48 2.05 -30.14
N ALA A 88 3.19 2.10 -29.88
CA ALA A 88 2.53 2.91 -28.85
C ALA A 88 1.59 2.01 -28.05
N LEU A 89 2.00 1.58 -26.85
CA LEU A 89 1.33 0.50 -26.11
C LEU A 89 0.59 0.94 -24.83
N ASP A 90 0.78 2.18 -24.39
CA ASP A 90 0.26 2.72 -23.12
C ASP A 90 0.27 4.25 -23.11
N VAL A 91 -0.28 4.89 -24.15
CA VAL A 91 -0.06 6.33 -24.37
C VAL A 91 -1.19 7.03 -25.09
N PHE A 92 -1.86 6.36 -26.03
CA PHE A 92 -2.83 7.01 -26.91
C PHE A 92 -4.06 7.51 -26.13
N GLU A 93 -4.47 6.75 -25.12
CA GLU A 93 -5.50 7.06 -24.15
C GLU A 93 -5.14 8.24 -23.21
N HIS A 94 -3.85 8.51 -23.04
CA HIS A 94 -3.32 9.65 -22.28
C HIS A 94 -3.08 10.90 -23.16
N ILE A 95 -3.15 10.79 -24.49
CA ILE A 95 -3.06 11.95 -25.40
C ILE A 95 -4.41 12.69 -25.41
N PRO A 96 -4.44 14.02 -25.17
CA PRO A 96 -5.65 14.84 -25.29
C PRO A 96 -6.31 14.71 -26.66
N MET A 97 -7.64 14.72 -26.69
CA MET A 97 -8.45 14.45 -27.89
C MET A 97 -8.03 15.29 -29.12
N ASP A 98 -7.71 16.56 -28.93
CA ASP A 98 -7.32 17.51 -29.97
C ASP A 98 -5.91 17.25 -30.56
N ARG A 99 -5.10 16.40 -29.92
CA ARG A 99 -3.73 16.08 -30.33
C ARG A 99 -3.58 14.68 -30.93
N ARG A 100 -4.64 13.85 -30.90
CA ARG A 100 -4.61 12.45 -31.36
C ARG A 100 -4.36 12.29 -32.86
N GLU A 101 -4.91 13.18 -33.68
CA GLU A 101 -4.63 13.21 -35.12
C GLU A 101 -3.13 13.45 -35.38
N LYS A 102 -2.56 14.46 -34.69
CA LYS A 102 -1.12 14.77 -34.80
C LYS A 102 -0.25 13.60 -34.35
N PHE A 103 -0.66 12.89 -33.30
CA PHE A 103 0.01 11.68 -32.83
C PHE A 103 0.07 10.59 -33.91
N ILE A 104 -1.08 10.26 -34.55
CA ILE A 104 -1.12 9.27 -35.63
C ILE A 104 -0.25 9.72 -36.82
N CYS A 105 -0.28 11.01 -37.16
CA CYS A 105 0.58 11.59 -38.19
C CYS A 105 2.07 11.34 -37.92
N GLU A 106 2.53 11.60 -36.69
CA GLU A 106 3.92 11.39 -36.30
C GLU A 106 4.32 9.91 -36.32
N LEU A 107 3.46 9.01 -35.82
CA LEU A 107 3.71 7.57 -35.90
C LEU A 107 3.90 7.10 -37.35
N ASN A 108 3.06 7.56 -38.27
CA ASN A 108 3.18 7.22 -39.69
C ASN A 108 4.42 7.85 -40.35
N ARG A 109 4.73 9.10 -40.02
CA ARG A 109 5.88 9.82 -40.57
C ARG A 109 7.19 9.16 -40.17
N VAL A 110 7.35 8.86 -38.87
CA VAL A 110 8.60 8.32 -38.29
C VAL A 110 8.80 6.83 -38.61
N SER A 111 7.72 6.06 -38.72
CA SER A 111 7.81 4.65 -39.12
C SER A 111 8.15 4.48 -40.60
N LYS A 112 8.94 3.46 -40.94
CA LYS A 112 9.29 3.12 -42.33
C LYS A 112 8.41 2.01 -42.88
N LYS A 113 8.00 1.05 -42.04
CA LYS A 113 7.22 -0.12 -42.46
C LYS A 113 5.80 -0.06 -41.94
N CYS A 114 5.66 0.04 -40.62
CA CYS A 114 4.36 0.15 -39.97
C CYS A 114 4.50 0.81 -38.59
N PHE A 115 3.38 1.24 -38.05
CA PHE A 115 3.25 1.59 -36.64
C PHE A 115 2.11 0.79 -35.99
N ILE A 116 2.19 0.61 -34.68
CA ILE A 116 1.24 -0.17 -33.89
C ILE A 116 0.75 0.71 -32.73
N ILE A 117 -0.56 0.87 -32.60
CA ILE A 117 -1.22 1.50 -31.45
C ILE A 117 -1.99 0.43 -30.70
N ALA A 118 -1.81 0.31 -29.39
CA ALA A 118 -2.58 -0.59 -28.53
C ALA A 118 -3.15 0.19 -27.36
N ALA A 119 -4.46 0.44 -27.37
CA ALA A 119 -5.12 1.28 -26.38
C ALA A 119 -6.52 0.75 -26.05
N PRO A 120 -7.09 1.10 -24.89
CA PRO A 120 -8.52 1.00 -24.70
C PRO A 120 -9.23 2.01 -25.60
N PHE A 121 -10.31 1.57 -26.24
CA PHE A 121 -11.15 2.43 -27.08
C PHE A 121 -12.52 2.57 -26.46
N TYR A 122 -13.11 3.75 -26.61
CA TYR A 122 -14.41 4.08 -26.06
C TYR A 122 -15.47 3.08 -26.54
N SER A 123 -16.11 2.45 -25.56
CA SER A 123 -17.44 1.86 -25.65
C SER A 123 -18.13 2.14 -24.32
N VAL A 124 -19.46 2.03 -24.29
CA VAL A 124 -20.22 2.23 -23.05
C VAL A 124 -19.77 1.23 -21.97
N GLU A 125 -19.46 0.01 -22.39
CA GLU A 125 -19.02 -1.08 -21.54
C GLU A 125 -17.60 -0.85 -20.99
N VAL A 126 -16.65 -0.44 -21.83
CA VAL A 126 -15.25 -0.15 -21.43
C VAL A 126 -15.22 1.02 -20.44
N GLU A 127 -15.92 2.12 -20.78
CA GLU A 127 -15.98 3.29 -19.92
C GLU A 127 -16.62 2.95 -18.56
N ALA A 128 -17.67 2.12 -18.57
CA ALA A 128 -18.32 1.67 -17.34
C ALA A 128 -17.41 0.74 -16.51
N ALA A 129 -16.63 -0.14 -17.14
CA ALA A 129 -15.67 -1.02 -16.45
C ALA A 129 -14.54 -0.22 -15.80
N GLU A 130 -13.95 0.76 -16.51
CA GLU A 130 -12.94 1.66 -15.96
C GLU A 130 -13.48 2.46 -14.76
N LYS A 131 -14.71 3.00 -14.86
CA LYS A 131 -15.38 3.68 -13.75
C LYS A 131 -15.58 2.75 -12.55
N ARG A 132 -16.03 1.50 -12.75
CA ARG A 132 -16.21 0.52 -11.66
C ARG A 132 -14.89 0.18 -10.98
N LEU A 133 -13.84 -0.05 -11.74
CA LEU A 133 -12.51 -0.35 -11.20
C LEU A 133 -11.89 0.85 -10.50
N ASN A 134 -12.06 2.06 -11.04
CA ASN A 134 -11.57 3.28 -10.41
C ASN A 134 -12.29 3.55 -9.08
N GLU A 135 -13.62 3.34 -9.03
CA GLU A 135 -14.38 3.41 -7.78
C GLU A 135 -13.99 2.32 -6.79
N LEU A 136 -13.77 1.08 -7.24
CA LEU A 136 -13.23 0.03 -6.37
C LEU A 136 -11.87 0.44 -5.80
N PHE A 137 -10.96 0.95 -6.63
CA PHE A 137 -9.65 1.40 -6.20
C PHE A 137 -9.78 2.54 -5.18
N LYS A 138 -10.67 3.50 -5.43
CA LYS A 138 -11.00 4.60 -4.50
C LYS A 138 -11.59 4.10 -3.19
N VAL A 139 -12.44 3.07 -3.20
CA VAL A 139 -12.96 2.45 -1.98
C VAL A 139 -11.85 1.74 -1.20
N LEU A 140 -10.93 1.06 -1.89
CA LEU A 140 -9.83 0.33 -1.26
C LEU A 140 -8.72 1.26 -0.72
N TYR A 141 -8.45 2.36 -1.42
CA TYR A 141 -7.24 3.19 -1.23
C TYR A 141 -7.53 4.66 -0.93
N GLY A 142 -8.79 5.08 -0.93
CA GLY A 142 -9.24 6.45 -0.65
C GLY A 142 -8.94 7.48 -1.75
N THR A 143 -8.32 7.08 -2.86
CA THR A 143 -8.00 7.95 -4.01
C THR A 143 -8.30 7.24 -5.32
N GLU A 144 -8.58 7.99 -6.37
CA GLU A 144 -8.73 7.43 -7.72
C GLU A 144 -7.39 6.88 -8.24
N TYR A 145 -7.45 5.85 -9.07
CA TYR A 145 -6.29 5.30 -9.76
C TYR A 145 -5.85 6.27 -10.86
N ARG A 146 -4.65 6.84 -10.71
CA ARG A 146 -4.12 7.95 -11.55
C ARG A 146 -4.37 7.77 -13.04
N TRP A 147 -4.07 6.60 -13.58
CA TRP A 147 -4.16 6.33 -15.02
C TRP A 147 -5.61 6.28 -15.51
N LEU A 148 -6.50 5.57 -14.80
CA LEU A 148 -7.92 5.53 -15.15
C LEU A 148 -8.59 6.91 -14.98
N LYS A 149 -8.13 7.70 -14.00
CA LYS A 149 -8.55 9.10 -13.86
C LYS A 149 -8.14 9.92 -15.09
N GLU A 150 -6.90 9.78 -15.55
CA GLU A 150 -6.42 10.48 -16.75
C GLU A 150 -7.18 10.05 -18.01
N HIS A 151 -7.58 8.78 -18.13
CA HIS A 151 -8.46 8.32 -19.22
C HIS A 151 -9.81 9.03 -19.19
N ILE A 152 -10.39 9.21 -17.99
CA ILE A 152 -11.65 9.92 -17.80
C ILE A 152 -11.49 11.41 -18.16
N GLU A 153 -10.38 12.04 -17.77
CA GLU A 153 -10.11 13.46 -18.04
C GLU A 153 -9.85 13.74 -19.52
N ASN A 154 -9.06 12.89 -20.19
CA ASN A 154 -8.76 13.03 -21.62
C ASN A 154 -9.84 12.45 -22.55
N GLY A 155 -10.74 11.62 -21.99
CA GLY A 155 -11.73 10.81 -22.69
C GLY A 155 -11.10 9.65 -23.45
N LEU A 156 -11.68 8.45 -23.40
CA LEU A 156 -11.15 7.31 -24.15
C LEU A 156 -11.11 7.56 -25.67
N PRO A 157 -10.08 7.07 -26.40
CA PRO A 157 -10.02 7.16 -27.86
C PRO A 157 -11.25 6.56 -28.55
N VAL A 158 -11.82 7.28 -29.52
CA VAL A 158 -12.89 6.76 -30.37
C VAL A 158 -12.26 6.06 -31.58
N LEU A 159 -12.68 4.82 -31.85
CA LEU A 159 -12.06 4.00 -32.89
C LEU A 159 -12.34 4.57 -34.28
N GLU A 160 -13.57 5.01 -34.51
CA GLU A 160 -14.03 5.61 -35.76
C GLU A 160 -13.22 6.86 -36.12
N ASP A 161 -12.92 7.73 -35.15
CA ASP A 161 -12.11 8.94 -35.38
C ASP A 161 -10.68 8.59 -35.80
N SER A 162 -10.12 7.54 -35.19
CA SER A 162 -8.80 7.02 -35.54
C SER A 162 -8.80 6.43 -36.96
N ILE A 163 -9.86 5.70 -37.33
CA ILE A 163 -10.06 5.16 -38.68
C ILE A 163 -10.20 6.28 -39.72
N ILE A 164 -11.03 7.30 -39.44
CA ILE A 164 -11.23 8.45 -40.32
C ILE A 164 -9.88 9.16 -40.56
N THR A 165 -9.07 9.33 -39.52
CA THR A 165 -7.72 9.90 -39.63
C THR A 165 -6.86 9.07 -40.59
N LEU A 166 -6.82 7.75 -40.41
CA LEU A 166 -6.05 6.85 -41.29
C LEU A 166 -6.54 6.91 -42.74
N GLN A 167 -7.86 6.94 -42.96
CA GLN A 167 -8.46 7.03 -44.29
C GLN A 167 -8.16 8.37 -44.97
N ASN A 168 -8.25 9.48 -44.24
CA ASN A 168 -7.92 10.82 -44.76
C ASN A 168 -6.45 10.95 -45.16
N MET A 169 -5.58 10.16 -44.53
CA MET A 169 -4.14 10.10 -44.83
C MET A 169 -3.78 9.05 -45.89
N ASP A 170 -4.77 8.34 -46.46
CA ASP A 170 -4.58 7.21 -47.38
C ASP A 170 -3.64 6.12 -46.81
N ILE A 171 -3.67 5.87 -45.50
CA ILE A 171 -2.85 4.85 -44.83
C ILE A 171 -3.59 3.52 -44.81
N PRO A 172 -3.08 2.45 -45.45
CA PRO A 172 -3.58 1.10 -45.26
C PRO A 172 -3.47 0.66 -43.80
N TYR A 173 -4.53 0.06 -43.25
CA TYR A 173 -4.55 -0.36 -41.85
C TYR A 173 -5.22 -1.72 -41.62
N CYS A 174 -4.92 -2.33 -40.47
CA CYS A 174 -5.70 -3.44 -39.90
C CYS A 174 -5.96 -3.21 -38.41
N ILE A 175 -7.01 -3.82 -37.90
CA ILE A 175 -7.44 -3.68 -36.50
C ILE A 175 -7.63 -5.08 -35.92
N TYR A 176 -7.14 -5.27 -34.70
CA TYR A 176 -7.37 -6.50 -33.92
C TYR A 176 -7.91 -6.15 -32.55
N GLU A 177 -8.78 -7.02 -32.05
CA GLU A 177 -9.49 -6.86 -30.78
C GLU A 177 -9.02 -7.95 -29.83
N HIS A 178 -8.52 -7.59 -28.65
CA HIS A 178 -7.91 -8.52 -27.72
C HIS A 178 -8.11 -8.08 -26.26
N GLY A 179 -8.30 -9.05 -25.37
CA GLY A 179 -8.52 -8.79 -23.96
C GLY A 179 -10.00 -8.67 -23.69
N ASN A 180 -10.71 -9.80 -23.60
CA ASN A 180 -12.12 -9.83 -23.24
C ASN A 180 -12.36 -8.93 -22.01
N LEU A 181 -13.30 -8.01 -22.15
CA LEU A 181 -13.51 -6.94 -21.18
C LEU A 181 -13.80 -7.48 -19.77
N ASN A 182 -14.59 -8.54 -19.65
CA ASN A 182 -14.94 -9.13 -18.36
C ASN A 182 -13.73 -9.80 -17.71
N VAL A 183 -12.93 -10.53 -18.50
CA VAL A 183 -11.69 -11.17 -18.01
C VAL A 183 -10.70 -10.11 -17.55
N TRP A 184 -10.53 -9.04 -18.32
CA TRP A 184 -9.67 -7.92 -17.95
C TRP A 184 -10.14 -7.23 -16.67
N GLU A 185 -11.44 -6.98 -16.53
CA GLU A 185 -12.00 -6.33 -15.34
C GLU A 185 -11.81 -7.20 -14.10
N ASP A 186 -12.09 -8.51 -14.19
CA ASP A 186 -11.92 -9.46 -13.08
C ASP A 186 -10.46 -9.58 -12.63
N LEU A 187 -9.53 -9.69 -13.58
CA LEU A 187 -8.10 -9.79 -13.27
C LEU A 187 -7.57 -8.48 -12.67
N THR A 188 -7.96 -7.32 -13.21
CA THR A 188 -7.59 -6.01 -12.68
C THR A 188 -8.14 -5.81 -11.27
N ARG A 189 -9.39 -6.21 -11.02
CA ARG A 189 -9.99 -6.24 -9.68
C ARG A 189 -9.15 -7.08 -8.71
N MET A 190 -8.75 -8.28 -9.10
CA MET A 190 -7.91 -9.12 -8.23
C MET A 190 -6.53 -8.52 -7.98
N HIS A 191 -5.92 -7.85 -8.98
CA HIS A 191 -4.68 -7.09 -8.79
C HIS A 191 -4.86 -6.04 -7.70
N PHE A 192 -5.92 -5.23 -7.78
CA PHE A 192 -6.25 -4.23 -6.77
C PHE A 192 -6.53 -4.86 -5.39
N LEU A 193 -7.20 -6.00 -5.31
CA LEU A 193 -7.49 -6.66 -4.03
C LEU A 193 -6.26 -7.34 -3.42
N SER A 194 -5.29 -7.77 -4.23
CA SER A 194 -4.16 -8.58 -3.78
C SER A 194 -3.10 -7.82 -2.97
N VAL A 195 -2.99 -6.50 -3.16
CA VAL A 195 -1.99 -5.64 -2.50
C VAL A 195 -2.08 -5.68 -0.98
N ILE A 196 -3.24 -6.05 -0.43
CA ILE A 196 -3.51 -6.00 1.02
C ILE A 196 -2.90 -7.17 1.81
N ASP A 197 -2.45 -8.25 1.15
CA ASP A 197 -1.91 -9.47 1.77
C ASP A 197 -0.97 -10.24 0.83
N LYS A 198 0.20 -10.63 1.31
CA LYS A 198 1.22 -11.32 0.51
C LYS A 198 0.80 -12.69 -0.03
N GLU A 199 -0.11 -13.39 0.65
CA GLU A 199 -0.63 -14.69 0.16
C GLU A 199 -1.55 -14.49 -1.03
N LEU A 200 -2.36 -13.42 -1.02
CA LEU A 200 -3.18 -13.01 -2.17
C LEU A 200 -2.30 -12.55 -3.33
N GLU A 201 -1.23 -11.79 -3.06
CA GLU A 201 -0.28 -11.37 -4.08
C GLU A 201 0.37 -12.57 -4.79
N ASN A 202 0.83 -13.57 -4.02
CA ASN A 202 1.42 -14.81 -4.57
C ASN A 202 0.39 -15.62 -5.37
N TYR A 203 -0.84 -15.71 -4.88
CA TYR A 203 -1.91 -16.42 -5.60
C TYR A 203 -2.30 -15.69 -6.89
N ARG A 204 -2.29 -14.35 -6.87
CA ARG A 204 -2.50 -13.52 -8.05
C ARG A 204 -1.38 -13.70 -9.09
N GLU A 205 -0.11 -13.87 -8.70
CA GLU A 205 0.96 -14.22 -9.67
C GLU A 205 0.72 -15.56 -10.36
N TYR A 206 0.14 -16.53 -9.63
CA TYR A 206 -0.23 -17.82 -10.21
C TYR A 206 -1.37 -17.67 -11.24
N ILE A 207 -2.36 -16.80 -10.97
CA ILE A 207 -3.41 -16.48 -11.93
C ILE A 207 -2.83 -15.76 -13.15
N ASP A 208 -1.90 -14.81 -12.97
CA ASP A 208 -1.22 -14.11 -14.08
C ASP A 208 -0.47 -15.10 -14.98
N ASP A 209 0.28 -16.04 -14.39
CA ASP A 209 0.99 -17.09 -15.13
C ASP A 209 0.01 -18.01 -15.88
N TYR A 210 -1.13 -18.35 -15.26
CA TYR A 210 -2.17 -19.14 -15.90
C TYR A 210 -2.79 -18.41 -17.09
N TYR A 211 -3.18 -17.13 -16.92
CA TYR A 211 -3.71 -16.32 -18.00
C TYR A 211 -2.72 -16.23 -19.16
N ASN A 212 -1.47 -15.87 -18.88
CA ASN A 212 -0.42 -15.69 -19.89
C ASN A 212 -0.17 -16.94 -20.74
N LYS A 213 -0.35 -18.13 -20.16
CA LYS A 213 -0.12 -19.42 -20.83
C LYS A 213 -1.33 -19.98 -21.54
N TYR A 214 -2.51 -19.87 -20.94
CA TYR A 214 -3.68 -20.67 -21.32
C TYR A 214 -4.88 -19.84 -21.78
N ILE A 215 -4.88 -18.53 -21.52
CA ILE A 215 -5.98 -17.63 -21.86
C ILE A 215 -5.55 -16.64 -22.94
N GLU A 216 -4.44 -15.90 -22.74
CA GLU A 216 -3.95 -14.89 -23.69
C GLU A 216 -3.91 -15.38 -25.15
N PRO A 217 -3.48 -16.60 -25.49
CA PRO A 217 -3.42 -17.03 -26.88
C PRO A 217 -4.79 -17.10 -27.58
N PHE A 218 -5.89 -17.05 -26.83
CA PHE A 218 -7.27 -17.22 -27.30
C PHE A 218 -8.18 -16.05 -26.88
N ASP A 219 -7.63 -14.99 -26.28
CA ASP A 219 -8.42 -13.89 -25.69
C ASP A 219 -8.78 -12.81 -26.72
N TYR A 220 -9.28 -13.25 -27.87
CA TYR A 220 -9.80 -12.39 -28.93
C TYR A 220 -11.31 -12.28 -28.80
N ASP A 221 -11.81 -11.08 -28.54
CA ASP A 221 -13.23 -10.81 -28.35
C ASP A 221 -13.60 -9.44 -28.91
N SER A 222 -14.77 -9.36 -29.57
CA SER A 222 -15.31 -8.08 -30.04
C SER A 222 -15.64 -7.13 -28.90
N ASN A 223 -16.04 -7.66 -27.74
CA ASN A 223 -16.14 -6.91 -26.50
C ASN A 223 -14.80 -6.98 -25.75
N SER A 224 -13.79 -6.33 -26.31
CA SER A 224 -12.45 -6.25 -25.74
C SER A 224 -12.18 -4.91 -25.08
N TYR A 225 -11.39 -4.95 -24.02
CA TYR A 225 -10.83 -3.76 -23.41
C TYR A 225 -9.85 -3.08 -24.35
N ARG A 226 -8.98 -3.84 -25.05
CA ARG A 226 -7.90 -3.28 -25.87
C ARG A 226 -8.09 -3.57 -27.36
N LYS A 227 -7.82 -2.56 -28.19
CA LYS A 227 -7.75 -2.72 -29.65
C LYS A 227 -6.37 -2.33 -30.15
N PHE A 228 -5.90 -3.06 -31.14
CA PHE A 228 -4.63 -2.85 -31.81
C PHE A 228 -4.89 -2.29 -33.20
N ILE A 229 -4.44 -1.07 -33.47
CA ILE A 229 -4.45 -0.46 -34.80
C ILE A 229 -3.05 -0.59 -35.39
N ILE A 230 -2.93 -1.14 -36.60
CA ILE A 230 -1.67 -1.22 -37.33
C ILE A 230 -1.82 -0.48 -38.64
N GLY A 231 -1.16 0.68 -38.76
CA GLY A 231 -0.99 1.37 -40.03
C GLY A 231 0.28 0.90 -40.72
N TYR A 232 0.21 0.60 -42.02
CA TYR A 232 1.35 0.04 -42.76
C TYR A 232 1.53 0.70 -44.13
N LYS A 233 2.78 0.72 -44.61
CA LYS A 233 3.14 1.26 -45.93
C LYS A 233 3.10 0.16 -46.99
N ASP A 234 2.88 0.52 -48.26
CA ASP A 234 2.56 -0.37 -49.41
C ASP A 234 3.46 -1.61 -49.60
N GLU A 235 4.66 -1.62 -49.02
CA GLU A 235 5.60 -2.74 -49.09
C GLU A 235 5.33 -3.87 -48.07
N VAL A 236 4.45 -3.64 -47.08
CA VAL A 236 4.16 -4.56 -45.98
C VAL A 236 2.83 -5.28 -46.24
N LYS A 237 2.82 -6.61 -46.05
CA LYS A 237 1.57 -7.38 -45.91
C LYS A 237 1.61 -8.03 -44.56
N ILE A 238 0.62 -7.72 -43.74
CA ILE A 238 0.37 -8.34 -42.45
C ILE A 238 -0.50 -9.57 -42.72
N ASP A 239 -0.09 -10.70 -42.17
CA ASP A 239 -0.87 -11.93 -42.26
C ASP A 239 -2.05 -11.84 -41.29
N GLN A 240 -3.25 -11.70 -41.83
CA GLN A 240 -4.48 -11.61 -41.05
C GLN A 240 -4.84 -12.95 -40.37
N GLU A 241 -4.27 -14.08 -40.82
CA GLU A 241 -4.54 -15.41 -40.26
C GLU A 241 -3.84 -15.66 -38.90
N ILE A 242 -2.85 -14.84 -38.53
CA ILE A 242 -2.13 -14.95 -37.24
C ILE A 242 -3.07 -14.75 -36.04
N PHE A 243 -4.18 -14.05 -36.26
CA PHE A 243 -5.16 -13.70 -35.23
C PHE A 243 -6.48 -14.45 -35.43
N ASN A 244 -6.42 -15.66 -36.01
CA ASN A 244 -7.59 -16.53 -36.15
C ASN A 244 -8.36 -16.61 -34.83
N LEU A 245 -9.57 -16.03 -34.84
CA LEU A 245 -10.52 -15.86 -33.74
C LEU A 245 -10.87 -17.20 -33.10
N SER A 246 -9.98 -17.69 -32.25
CA SER A 246 -10.19 -18.90 -31.48
C SER A 246 -10.69 -18.48 -30.12
N ARG A 247 -11.94 -18.85 -29.82
CA ARG A 247 -12.55 -18.59 -28.51
C ARG A 247 -11.72 -19.29 -27.44
N ILE A 248 -11.60 -18.66 -26.28
CA ILE A 248 -11.00 -19.25 -25.08
C ILE A 248 -11.60 -20.65 -24.87
N PRO A 249 -10.78 -21.73 -24.85
CA PRO A 249 -11.29 -23.08 -24.62
C PRO A 249 -12.11 -23.13 -23.33
N THR A 250 -13.29 -23.73 -23.38
CA THR A 250 -14.22 -23.77 -22.24
C THR A 250 -13.55 -24.28 -20.97
N GLU A 251 -12.72 -25.33 -21.07
CA GLU A 251 -11.98 -25.89 -19.94
C GLU A 251 -11.00 -24.88 -19.30
N ASN A 252 -10.31 -24.07 -20.12
CA ASN A 252 -9.38 -23.07 -19.62
C ASN A 252 -10.12 -21.90 -18.96
N TYR A 253 -11.25 -21.48 -19.54
CA TYR A 253 -12.09 -20.42 -18.97
C TYR A 253 -12.74 -20.87 -17.65
N GLU A 254 -13.27 -22.09 -17.59
CA GLU A 254 -13.80 -22.68 -16.35
C GLU A 254 -12.72 -22.78 -15.27
N LYS A 255 -11.49 -23.17 -15.64
CA LYS A 255 -10.38 -23.21 -14.69
C LYS A 255 -9.98 -21.81 -14.21
N LEU A 256 -9.96 -20.81 -15.09
CA LEU A 256 -9.72 -19.42 -14.67
C LEU A 256 -10.78 -18.96 -13.66
N LYS A 257 -12.06 -19.30 -13.89
CA LYS A 257 -13.15 -19.00 -12.95
C LYS A 257 -13.03 -19.78 -11.63
N GLU A 258 -12.53 -21.01 -11.65
CA GLU A 258 -12.19 -21.76 -10.43
C GLU A 258 -11.10 -21.05 -9.62
N LEU A 259 -10.02 -20.60 -10.27
CA LEU A 259 -8.93 -19.87 -9.62
C LEU A 259 -9.42 -18.51 -9.07
N GLU A 260 -10.27 -17.81 -9.81
CA GLU A 260 -10.92 -16.58 -9.32
C GLU A 260 -11.75 -16.85 -8.06
N ASN A 261 -12.55 -17.93 -8.06
CA ASN A 261 -13.34 -18.32 -6.90
C ASN A 261 -12.46 -18.68 -5.69
N GLU A 262 -11.37 -19.41 -5.90
CA GLU A 262 -10.39 -19.71 -4.85
C GLU A 262 -9.75 -18.43 -4.30
N PHE A 263 -9.36 -17.49 -5.16
CA PHE A 263 -8.85 -16.17 -4.76
C PHE A 263 -9.88 -15.42 -3.91
N ASN A 264 -11.14 -15.37 -4.35
CA ASN A 264 -12.23 -14.72 -3.61
C ASN A 264 -12.49 -15.39 -2.25
N ILE A 265 -12.43 -16.72 -2.17
CA ILE A 265 -12.52 -17.47 -0.90
C ILE A 265 -11.35 -17.11 0.01
N LEU A 266 -10.12 -17.05 -0.53
CA LEU A 266 -8.93 -16.69 0.21
C LEU A 266 -9.05 -15.26 0.75
N PHE A 267 -9.44 -14.32 -0.12
CA PHE A 267 -9.69 -12.92 0.21
C PHE A 267 -10.75 -12.79 1.31
N ASN A 268 -11.91 -13.42 1.15
CA ASN A 268 -12.99 -13.38 2.14
C ASN A 268 -12.56 -13.99 3.48
N ASN A 269 -11.81 -15.09 3.49
CA ASN A 269 -11.27 -15.68 4.72
C ASN A 269 -10.26 -14.75 5.42
N LYS A 270 -9.51 -13.96 4.67
CA LYS A 270 -8.61 -12.93 5.22
C LYS A 270 -9.39 -11.74 5.76
N MET A 271 -10.45 -11.32 5.06
CA MET A 271 -11.33 -10.23 5.48
C MET A 271 -12.18 -10.58 6.71
N ILE A 272 -12.67 -11.82 6.84
CA ILE A 272 -13.38 -12.31 8.04
C ILE A 272 -12.50 -12.24 9.31
N LYS A 273 -11.17 -12.30 9.16
CA LYS A 273 -10.21 -12.13 10.27
C LYS A 273 -9.88 -10.67 10.61
N ARG A 274 -10.22 -9.71 9.74
CA ARG A 274 -9.87 -8.27 9.86
C ARG A 274 -10.99 -7.39 10.48
N GLU A 275 -11.91 -7.99 11.24
CA GLU A 275 -13.10 -7.38 11.86
C GLU A 275 -14.27 -7.11 10.90
N LYS A 276 -15.45 -7.53 11.35
CA LYS A 276 -16.65 -7.79 10.54
C LYS A 276 -17.53 -6.56 10.28
N HIS A 277 -17.10 -5.36 10.70
CA HIS A 277 -17.99 -4.20 10.81
C HIS A 277 -17.85 -3.19 9.67
N ASP A 278 -16.65 -2.99 9.14
CA ASP A 278 -16.43 -1.93 8.15
C ASP A 278 -16.94 -2.31 6.75
N ILE A 279 -16.71 -3.55 6.30
CA ILE A 279 -17.06 -3.94 4.92
C ILE A 279 -18.57 -4.08 4.72
N VAL A 280 -19.32 -4.56 5.71
CA VAL A 280 -20.80 -4.63 5.63
C VAL A 280 -21.41 -3.23 5.65
N THR A 281 -20.78 -2.29 6.35
CA THR A 281 -21.19 -0.88 6.38
C THR A 281 -20.83 -0.18 5.08
N ILE A 282 -19.64 -0.46 4.51
CA ILE A 282 -19.19 0.03 3.20
C ILE A 282 -20.07 -0.52 2.08
N LEU A 283 -20.41 -1.81 2.09
CA LEU A 283 -21.32 -2.42 1.10
C LEU A 283 -22.75 -1.91 1.24
N LYS A 284 -23.23 -1.64 2.46
CA LYS A 284 -24.53 -0.99 2.68
C LYS A 284 -24.56 0.46 2.21
N ASN A 285 -23.47 1.20 2.43
CA ASN A 285 -23.31 2.56 1.93
C ASN A 285 -23.21 2.59 0.40
N PHE A 286 -22.52 1.62 -0.20
CA PHE A 286 -22.44 1.45 -1.65
C PHE A 286 -23.79 1.13 -2.30
N ILE A 287 -24.62 0.29 -1.65
CA ILE A 287 -26.00 0.01 -2.08
C ILE A 287 -26.89 1.27 -1.93
N SER A 288 -26.74 2.00 -0.82
CA SER A 288 -27.50 3.23 -0.54
C SER A 288 -27.11 4.41 -1.44
N GLU A 289 -25.84 4.52 -1.83
CA GLU A 289 -25.34 5.48 -2.82
C GLU A 289 -25.81 5.12 -4.23
N LYS A 290 -25.84 3.82 -4.59
CA LYS A 290 -26.44 3.37 -5.86
C LYS A 290 -27.93 3.69 -5.95
N GLU A 291 -28.68 3.52 -4.86
CA GLU A 291 -30.09 3.94 -4.78
C GLU A 291 -30.26 5.46 -4.92
N SER A 292 -29.40 6.26 -4.28
CA SER A 292 -29.46 7.74 -4.39
C SER A 292 -29.00 8.28 -5.75
N GLN A 293 -28.04 7.62 -6.40
CA GLN A 293 -27.54 8.01 -7.72
C GLN A 293 -28.54 7.65 -8.83
N ILE A 294 -29.29 6.55 -8.67
CA ILE A 294 -30.41 6.19 -9.56
C ILE A 294 -31.54 7.23 -9.48
N VAL A 295 -31.86 7.73 -8.28
CA VAL A 295 -32.87 8.78 -8.08
C VAL A 295 -32.43 10.12 -8.69
N LYS A 296 -31.16 10.51 -8.52
CA LYS A 296 -30.61 11.75 -9.11
C LYS A 296 -30.53 11.75 -10.64
N ASN A 297 -30.17 10.61 -11.24
CA ASN A 297 -30.05 10.50 -12.71
C ASN A 297 -31.42 10.49 -13.42
N VAL A 298 -32.50 10.16 -12.70
CA VAL A 298 -33.89 10.27 -13.19
C VAL A 298 -34.37 11.72 -13.18
N GLU A 299 -33.96 12.52 -12.21
CA GLU A 299 -34.41 13.92 -12.06
C GLU A 299 -33.81 14.88 -13.11
N GLU A 300 -32.60 14.63 -13.63
CA GLU A 300 -31.92 15.53 -14.59
C GLU A 300 -32.36 15.35 -16.06
N ILE A 301 -33.07 14.28 -16.42
CA ILE A 301 -33.49 13.99 -17.81
C ILE A 301 -34.89 14.58 -18.14
N ILE A 302 -35.64 15.05 -17.13
CA ILE A 302 -37.09 15.39 -17.22
C ILE A 302 -37.38 16.74 -17.93
N HIS A 303 -36.39 17.51 -18.36
CA HIS A 303 -36.62 18.85 -18.91
C HIS A 303 -36.22 19.02 -20.38
N LYS A 304 -37.09 18.54 -21.29
CA LYS A 304 -37.45 19.21 -22.56
C LYS A 304 -38.45 18.38 -23.38
N GLU A 305 -39.64 18.94 -23.62
CA GLU A 305 -40.47 18.93 -24.85
C GLU A 305 -41.99 18.93 -24.57
N ASP A 306 -42.66 19.90 -25.22
CA ASP A 306 -44.09 20.21 -25.13
C ASP A 306 -44.90 19.37 -26.12
N ALA A 307 -45.70 18.43 -25.61
CA ALA A 307 -46.86 17.87 -26.28
C ALA A 307 -47.96 17.62 -25.23
N GLN A 308 -49.19 18.04 -25.51
CA GLN A 308 -50.36 17.82 -24.66
C GLN A 308 -50.94 16.43 -24.91
N ASP A 309 -50.95 15.58 -23.88
CA ASP A 309 -51.63 14.28 -23.86
C ASP A 309 -52.99 14.39 -23.15
N TYR A 310 -53.82 13.33 -23.19
CA TYR A 310 -55.11 13.25 -22.51
C TYR A 310 -55.39 11.85 -21.96
N LEU A 311 -56.22 11.77 -20.92
CA LEU A 311 -56.77 10.55 -20.33
C LEU A 311 -58.29 10.55 -20.53
N GLN A 312 -58.86 9.46 -21.02
CA GLN A 312 -60.28 9.35 -21.32
C GLN A 312 -60.89 8.18 -20.54
N ILE A 313 -62.03 8.44 -19.89
CA ILE A 313 -62.71 7.47 -19.02
C ILE A 313 -64.08 7.15 -19.62
N TYR A 314 -64.31 5.88 -19.94
CA TYR A 314 -65.55 5.36 -20.51
C TYR A 314 -66.33 4.58 -19.46
N LYS A 315 -67.67 4.69 -19.52
CA LYS A 315 -68.59 3.94 -18.64
C LYS A 315 -69.13 2.72 -19.40
N LYS A 316 -69.16 1.55 -18.77
CA LYS A 316 -69.75 0.33 -19.34
C LYS A 316 -71.22 0.21 -18.95
N THR A 317 -72.11 0.14 -19.94
CA THR A 317 -73.53 -0.21 -19.76
C THR A 317 -73.78 -1.63 -20.27
N GLU A 318 -75.00 -2.19 -20.09
CA GLU A 318 -75.33 -3.59 -20.43
C GLU A 318 -75.02 -3.98 -21.90
N GLU A 319 -74.84 -3.02 -22.83
CA GLU A 319 -74.62 -3.28 -24.26
C GLU A 319 -73.18 -3.01 -24.77
N SER A 320 -72.45 -2.02 -24.22
CA SER A 320 -71.04 -1.72 -24.58
C SER A 320 -70.44 -0.58 -23.72
N TYR A 321 -69.18 -0.18 -23.95
CA TYR A 321 -68.62 1.05 -23.38
C TYR A 321 -69.14 2.25 -24.17
N ASN A 322 -69.78 3.20 -23.50
CA ASN A 322 -70.35 4.38 -24.15
C ASN A 322 -69.24 5.41 -24.41
N GLU A 323 -68.94 5.66 -25.69
CA GLU A 323 -67.92 6.63 -26.12
C GLU A 323 -68.43 8.08 -26.09
N ASP A 324 -69.72 8.28 -26.34
CA ASP A 324 -70.35 9.61 -26.44
C ASP A 324 -70.47 10.32 -25.07
N GLU A 325 -70.43 9.57 -23.96
CA GLU A 325 -70.50 10.10 -22.59
C GLU A 325 -69.19 9.96 -21.80
N SER A 326 -68.07 9.81 -22.52
CA SER A 326 -66.75 9.66 -21.91
C SER A 326 -66.22 10.97 -21.29
N ILE A 327 -65.43 10.83 -20.22
CA ILE A 327 -64.82 11.96 -19.52
C ILE A 327 -63.38 12.10 -19.98
N VAL A 328 -63.07 13.20 -20.66
CA VAL A 328 -61.71 13.51 -21.14
C VAL A 328 -61.02 14.45 -20.16
N ILE A 329 -59.82 14.09 -19.73
CA ILE A 329 -58.94 14.86 -18.85
C ILE A 329 -57.67 15.19 -19.64
N LEU A 330 -57.45 16.47 -19.92
CA LEU A 330 -56.23 16.93 -20.59
C LEU A 330 -55.06 16.88 -19.62
N LEU A 331 -53.96 16.25 -20.02
CA LEU A 331 -52.74 16.11 -19.23
C LEU A 331 -51.82 17.29 -19.51
N GLY A 332 -51.61 18.12 -18.48
CA GLY A 332 -50.66 19.24 -18.50
C GLY A 332 -49.24 18.80 -18.14
N LYS A 333 -48.42 19.73 -17.63
CA LYS A 333 -47.10 19.40 -17.03
C LYS A 333 -47.20 18.63 -15.69
N GLU A 334 -48.40 18.33 -15.23
CA GLU A 334 -48.62 17.66 -13.95
C GLU A 334 -48.59 16.14 -14.12
N GLU A 335 -47.67 15.49 -13.42
CA GLU A 335 -47.45 14.04 -13.43
C GLU A 335 -48.42 13.29 -12.50
N HIS A 336 -49.16 14.00 -11.64
CA HIS A 336 -50.11 13.42 -10.67
C HIS A 336 -51.53 13.94 -10.91
N ILE A 337 -52.49 13.02 -11.07
CA ILE A 337 -53.88 13.31 -11.45
C ILE A 337 -54.80 12.80 -10.36
N TYR A 338 -55.54 13.72 -9.73
CA TYR A 338 -56.64 13.40 -8.81
C TYR A 338 -57.96 13.91 -9.40
N LYS A 339 -58.94 13.03 -9.59
CA LYS A 339 -60.25 13.39 -10.12
C LYS A 339 -61.39 12.70 -9.39
N GLU A 340 -62.38 13.52 -9.04
CA GLU A 340 -63.67 13.09 -8.52
C GLU A 340 -64.74 13.24 -9.59
N ILE A 341 -65.52 12.18 -9.80
CA ILE A 341 -66.52 12.07 -10.86
C ILE A 341 -67.85 11.71 -10.22
N ASP A 342 -68.82 12.63 -10.29
CA ASP A 342 -70.18 12.38 -9.83
C ASP A 342 -70.95 11.53 -10.88
N LEU A 343 -71.68 10.51 -10.43
CA LEU A 343 -72.41 9.56 -11.27
C LEU A 343 -73.93 9.77 -11.12
N ASP A 344 -74.65 9.75 -12.24
CA ASP A 344 -76.10 9.97 -12.24
C ASP A 344 -76.87 8.73 -11.76
N ARG A 345 -77.90 8.95 -10.93
CA ARG A 345 -78.62 7.91 -10.16
C ARG A 345 -79.42 6.93 -11.00
N SER A 346 -79.61 7.20 -12.29
CA SER A 346 -80.45 6.41 -13.19
C SER A 346 -79.71 5.33 -13.99
N THR A 347 -78.39 5.22 -13.86
CA THR A 347 -77.55 4.42 -14.78
C THR A 347 -76.87 3.26 -14.04
N ASN A 348 -77.20 2.02 -14.43
CA ASN A 348 -76.47 0.82 -13.96
C ASN A 348 -75.11 0.77 -14.67
N ILE A 349 -74.04 1.08 -13.95
CA ILE A 349 -72.67 1.03 -14.47
C ILE A 349 -72.05 -0.32 -14.09
N GLU A 350 -71.59 -1.08 -15.09
CA GLU A 350 -70.97 -2.39 -14.88
C GLU A 350 -69.45 -2.34 -14.74
N GLY A 351 -68.83 -1.21 -15.11
CA GLY A 351 -67.39 -1.01 -15.04
C GLY A 351 -66.93 0.27 -15.72
N PHE A 352 -65.64 0.55 -15.60
CA PHE A 352 -65.00 1.73 -16.21
C PHE A 352 -63.80 1.29 -17.06
N ARG A 353 -63.60 1.94 -18.20
CA ARG A 353 -62.38 1.82 -19.02
C ARG A 353 -61.63 3.14 -18.98
N VAL A 354 -60.35 3.11 -18.65
CA VAL A 354 -59.46 4.27 -18.70
C VAL A 354 -58.47 4.07 -19.85
N ASP A 355 -58.32 5.09 -20.69
CA ASP A 355 -57.57 5.07 -21.95
C ASP A 355 -56.73 6.35 -22.10
N ALA A 356 -55.57 6.27 -22.73
CA ALA A 356 -54.65 7.39 -22.90
C ALA A 356 -54.44 7.74 -24.39
N SER A 357 -54.45 9.04 -24.65
CA SER A 357 -54.28 9.78 -25.91
C SER A 357 -53.29 9.28 -26.97
N LYS A 358 -52.12 8.77 -26.56
CA LYS A 358 -51.03 8.41 -27.47
C LYS A 358 -50.32 7.15 -27.01
N SER A 359 -50.00 6.32 -28.00
CA SER A 359 -49.34 5.02 -27.95
C SER A 359 -48.11 5.01 -27.02
N GLN A 360 -48.12 4.09 -26.06
CA GLN A 360 -47.04 3.74 -25.12
C GLN A 360 -46.80 4.72 -23.94
N CYS A 361 -47.13 4.30 -22.71
CA CYS A 361 -46.97 5.10 -21.49
C CYS A 361 -46.82 4.24 -20.22
N ILE A 362 -46.39 4.85 -19.10
CA ILE A 362 -46.40 4.22 -17.77
C ILE A 362 -47.39 4.95 -16.88
N ILE A 363 -48.26 4.20 -16.21
CA ILE A 363 -49.29 4.74 -15.31
C ILE A 363 -49.19 4.01 -13.98
N LYS A 364 -49.05 4.76 -12.90
CA LYS A 364 -49.15 4.24 -11.54
C LYS A 364 -50.52 4.57 -10.96
N ILE A 365 -51.23 3.55 -10.49
CA ILE A 365 -52.54 3.72 -9.86
C ILE A 365 -52.32 3.88 -8.36
N ILE A 366 -52.57 5.08 -7.86
CA ILE A 366 -52.39 5.41 -6.44
C ILE A 366 -53.64 5.04 -5.66
N SER A 367 -54.82 5.43 -6.16
CA SER A 367 -56.08 5.00 -5.55
C SER A 367 -57.25 5.01 -6.54
N LEU A 368 -58.14 4.04 -6.38
CA LEU A 368 -59.37 3.95 -7.17
C LEU A 368 -60.54 3.53 -6.28
N LYS A 369 -61.43 4.47 -5.97
CA LYS A 369 -62.48 4.29 -4.95
C LYS A 369 -63.85 4.73 -5.43
N GLY A 370 -64.88 3.95 -5.12
CA GLY A 370 -66.28 4.34 -5.27
C GLY A 370 -66.89 4.74 -3.94
N ILE A 371 -67.73 5.78 -3.95
CA ILE A 371 -68.49 6.21 -2.78
C ILE A 371 -69.98 5.95 -3.04
N THR A 372 -70.62 5.20 -2.16
CA THR A 372 -72.03 4.84 -2.29
C THR A 372 -72.98 5.94 -1.82
N CYS A 373 -74.27 5.81 -2.12
CA CYS A 373 -75.33 6.71 -1.66
C CYS A 373 -75.50 6.76 -0.13
N HIS A 374 -74.92 5.77 0.58
CA HIS A 374 -74.85 5.70 2.03
C HIS A 374 -73.50 6.15 2.61
N GLY A 375 -72.58 6.63 1.78
CA GLY A 375 -71.26 7.15 2.18
C GLY A 375 -70.20 6.08 2.42
N GLU A 376 -70.46 4.82 2.03
CA GLU A 376 -69.46 3.75 2.13
C GLU A 376 -68.42 3.89 1.02
N ILE A 377 -67.16 3.64 1.35
CA ILE A 377 -66.04 3.69 0.42
C ILE A 377 -65.69 2.25 0.00
N ILE A 378 -65.79 1.98 -1.29
CA ILE A 378 -65.42 0.71 -1.91
C ILE A 378 -64.11 0.93 -2.66
N ASP A 379 -63.09 0.13 -2.35
CA ASP A 379 -61.80 0.18 -3.02
C ASP A 379 -61.76 -0.83 -4.17
N PHE A 380 -61.63 -0.32 -5.39
CA PHE A 380 -61.60 -1.13 -6.62
C PHE A 380 -60.18 -1.50 -7.04
N SER A 381 -59.15 -1.09 -6.30
CA SER A 381 -57.74 -1.27 -6.70
C SER A 381 -57.34 -2.74 -6.88
N LYS A 382 -58.12 -3.69 -6.34
CA LYS A 382 -57.89 -5.14 -6.47
C LYS A 382 -58.66 -5.81 -7.63
N ASP A 383 -59.61 -5.11 -8.23
CA ASP A 383 -60.53 -5.64 -9.25
C ASP A 383 -60.21 -5.07 -10.66
N ILE A 384 -58.94 -4.68 -10.85
CA ILE A 384 -58.43 -4.06 -12.08
C ILE A 384 -57.95 -5.15 -13.04
N VAL A 385 -58.44 -5.11 -14.28
CA VAL A 385 -58.01 -5.92 -15.41
C VAL A 385 -57.41 -4.98 -16.45
N THR A 386 -56.17 -5.18 -16.85
CA THR A 386 -55.50 -4.26 -17.79
C THR A 386 -54.70 -5.02 -18.83
N ASN A 387 -54.49 -4.42 -20.00
CA ASN A 387 -53.62 -4.94 -21.04
C ASN A 387 -52.15 -4.45 -20.91
N GLY A 388 -51.84 -3.72 -19.84
CA GLY A 388 -50.48 -3.28 -19.50
C GLY A 388 -49.74 -4.32 -18.65
N GLU A 389 -48.41 -4.37 -18.77
CA GLU A 389 -47.55 -5.19 -17.93
C GLU A 389 -47.36 -4.51 -16.56
N ASN A 390 -47.68 -5.22 -15.47
CA ASN A 390 -47.50 -4.71 -14.10
C ASN A 390 -46.02 -4.84 -13.71
N ILE A 391 -45.41 -3.72 -13.31
CA ILE A 391 -44.00 -3.63 -12.93
C ILE A 391 -43.90 -3.71 -11.40
N LEU A 392 -43.09 -4.65 -10.90
CA LEU A 392 -42.64 -4.75 -9.50
C LEU A 392 -43.77 -4.88 -8.44
N GLU A 393 -44.92 -5.47 -8.77
CA GLU A 393 -46.07 -5.67 -7.87
C GLU A 393 -46.58 -4.40 -7.15
N SER A 394 -46.32 -3.20 -7.69
CA SER A 394 -46.50 -1.90 -7.00
C SER A 394 -47.56 -0.98 -7.62
N ASN A 395 -48.56 -1.55 -8.30
CA ASN A 395 -49.64 -0.84 -9.02
C ASN A 395 -49.15 0.09 -10.15
N ILE A 396 -47.99 -0.23 -10.73
CA ILE A 396 -47.39 0.50 -11.86
C ILE A 396 -47.58 -0.34 -13.11
N TYR A 397 -48.20 0.23 -14.14
CA TYR A 397 -48.54 -0.46 -15.38
C TYR A 397 -47.87 0.20 -16.57
N MET A 398 -47.13 -0.59 -17.33
CA MET A 398 -46.47 -0.17 -18.56
C MET A 398 -47.25 -0.67 -19.77
N PHE A 399 -47.59 0.26 -20.63
CA PHE A 399 -48.30 -0.01 -21.87
C PHE A 399 -47.36 0.24 -23.04
N ILE A 400 -47.23 -0.77 -23.91
CA ILE A 400 -46.38 -0.73 -25.10
C ILE A 400 -47.18 -0.89 -26.40
N SER A 401 -48.50 -1.02 -26.31
CA SER A 401 -49.42 -1.09 -27.46
C SER A 401 -50.01 0.29 -27.80
N GLU A 402 -50.61 0.41 -28.98
CA GLU A 402 -51.27 1.64 -29.44
C GLU A 402 -52.66 1.91 -28.82
N ASP A 403 -53.10 1.09 -27.85
CA ASP A 403 -54.44 1.17 -27.23
C ASP A 403 -54.36 0.72 -25.75
N PRO A 404 -53.87 1.57 -24.83
CA PRO A 404 -53.69 1.25 -23.43
C PRO A 404 -55.03 1.22 -22.68
N GLN A 405 -55.40 0.08 -22.10
CA GLN A 405 -56.69 -0.12 -21.46
C GLN A 405 -56.55 -0.61 -20.02
N ILE A 406 -57.15 0.13 -19.10
CA ILE A 406 -57.40 -0.30 -17.72
C ILE A 406 -58.91 -0.47 -17.56
N LEU A 407 -59.33 -1.70 -17.36
CA LEU A 407 -60.72 -2.10 -17.15
C LEU A 407 -60.95 -2.39 -15.68
N ILE A 408 -61.95 -1.77 -15.09
CA ILE A 408 -62.34 -2.03 -13.71
C ILE A 408 -63.59 -2.88 -13.78
N GLN A 409 -63.46 -4.17 -13.49
CA GLN A 409 -64.56 -5.14 -13.60
C GLN A 409 -64.94 -5.62 -12.21
N ASN A 410 -66.20 -5.47 -11.80
CA ASN A 410 -66.65 -6.12 -10.57
C ASN A 410 -67.97 -6.89 -10.77
N GLN A 411 -68.05 -8.05 -10.12
CA GLN A 411 -69.18 -8.99 -10.17
C GLN A 411 -70.40 -8.53 -9.36
N PHE A 412 -70.32 -7.38 -8.67
CA PHE A 412 -71.44 -6.80 -7.95
C PHE A 412 -72.17 -5.76 -8.82
N LYS A 413 -73.41 -6.07 -9.21
CA LYS A 413 -74.37 -5.07 -9.74
C LYS A 413 -74.63 -4.02 -8.67
N THR A 414 -73.80 -2.98 -8.60
CA THR A 414 -73.90 -1.92 -7.59
C THR A 414 -74.82 -0.82 -8.09
N LYS A 415 -76.08 -0.85 -7.66
CA LYS A 415 -77.07 0.18 -7.98
C LYS A 415 -76.88 1.51 -7.23
N ASP A 416 -75.80 1.67 -6.47
CA ASP A 416 -75.71 2.68 -5.41
C ASP A 416 -74.41 3.50 -5.37
N ILE A 417 -73.50 3.42 -6.35
CA ILE A 417 -72.29 4.28 -6.38
C ILE A 417 -72.66 5.66 -6.92
N LEU A 418 -72.49 6.71 -6.11
CA LEU A 418 -72.77 8.10 -6.50
C LEU A 418 -71.53 8.83 -7.00
N LYS A 419 -70.34 8.39 -6.60
CA LYS A 419 -69.11 9.12 -6.90
C LYS A 419 -67.93 8.17 -7.08
N LEU A 420 -67.14 8.40 -8.12
CA LEU A 420 -65.89 7.70 -8.37
C LEU A 420 -64.72 8.65 -8.13
N VAL A 421 -63.74 8.19 -7.37
CA VAL A 421 -62.51 8.92 -7.08
C VAL A 421 -61.36 8.14 -7.73
N ILE A 422 -60.62 8.81 -8.60
CA ILE A 422 -59.48 8.25 -9.32
C ILE A 422 -58.26 9.10 -9.02
N GLU A 423 -57.20 8.44 -8.57
CA GLU A 423 -55.89 9.04 -8.32
C GLU A 423 -54.83 8.20 -9.02
N ILE A 424 -54.21 8.78 -10.04
CA ILE A 424 -53.19 8.12 -10.85
C ILE A 424 -52.02 9.07 -11.08
N GLU A 425 -50.83 8.51 -11.22
CA GLU A 425 -49.61 9.21 -11.56
C GLU A 425 -49.22 8.78 -12.98
N TYR A 426 -49.21 9.74 -13.90
CA TYR A 426 -48.92 9.55 -15.31
C TYR A 426 -47.45 9.86 -15.59
N ILE A 427 -46.72 8.82 -15.96
CA ILE A 427 -45.27 8.83 -16.13
C ILE A 427 -45.00 8.61 -17.62
N SER A 428 -45.02 9.67 -18.41
CA SER A 428 -44.65 9.58 -19.84
C SER A 428 -43.61 10.64 -20.20
N LYS A 429 -42.50 10.19 -20.79
CA LYS A 429 -42.01 10.69 -22.09
C LYS A 429 -40.76 9.92 -22.57
N SER A 430 -40.84 9.57 -23.87
CA SER A 430 -39.85 8.95 -24.75
C SER A 430 -39.82 7.40 -24.82
N LEU A 431 -39.92 6.90 -26.06
CA LEU A 431 -39.67 5.51 -26.46
C LEU A 431 -38.31 4.99 -25.93
N LYS A 432 -37.32 5.89 -25.79
CA LYS A 432 -36.00 5.62 -25.22
C LYS A 432 -36.07 5.25 -23.73
N SER A 433 -36.90 5.93 -22.95
CA SER A 433 -37.06 5.68 -21.52
C SER A 433 -37.72 4.31 -21.25
N ILE A 434 -38.67 3.92 -22.11
CA ILE A 434 -39.37 2.62 -22.03
C ILE A 434 -38.47 1.47 -22.50
N ILE A 435 -37.69 1.65 -23.57
CA ILE A 435 -36.70 0.66 -24.03
C ILE A 435 -35.60 0.49 -22.98
N LEU A 436 -35.12 1.59 -22.40
CA LEU A 436 -34.13 1.59 -21.32
C LEU A 436 -34.68 0.95 -20.04
N LEU A 437 -35.95 1.18 -19.67
CA LEU A 437 -36.60 0.49 -18.54
C LEU A 437 -36.81 -1.00 -18.82
N LYS A 438 -37.11 -1.40 -20.06
CA LYS A 438 -37.20 -2.84 -20.44
C LYS A 438 -35.85 -3.52 -20.39
N GLU A 439 -34.79 -2.85 -20.84
CA GLU A 439 -33.41 -3.36 -20.75
C GLU A 439 -32.97 -3.47 -19.29
N ILE A 440 -33.15 -2.40 -18.50
CA ILE A 440 -32.87 -2.36 -17.06
C ILE A 440 -33.68 -3.40 -16.28
N LEU A 441 -34.97 -3.58 -16.57
CA LEU A 441 -35.81 -4.58 -15.89
C LEU A 441 -35.47 -6.01 -16.33
N SER A 442 -35.07 -6.24 -17.59
CA SER A 442 -34.64 -7.57 -18.06
C SER A 442 -33.26 -7.97 -17.56
N GLU A 443 -32.36 -6.99 -17.39
CA GLU A 443 -31.05 -7.18 -16.76
C GLU A 443 -31.20 -7.38 -15.25
N ASN A 444 -32.06 -6.58 -14.59
CA ASN A 444 -32.31 -6.73 -13.16
C ASN A 444 -33.16 -7.94 -12.80
N SER A 445 -34.08 -8.40 -13.64
CA SER A 445 -34.80 -9.67 -13.39
C SER A 445 -33.85 -10.85 -13.47
N LYS A 446 -32.93 -10.87 -14.45
CA LYS A 446 -31.86 -11.87 -14.54
C LYS A 446 -30.87 -11.75 -13.38
N LEU A 447 -30.54 -10.55 -12.93
CA LEU A 447 -29.64 -10.30 -11.81
C LEU A 447 -30.28 -10.72 -10.47
N ILE A 448 -31.57 -10.43 -10.26
CA ILE A 448 -32.31 -10.82 -9.05
C ILE A 448 -32.59 -12.33 -9.03
N GLU A 449 -32.87 -12.95 -10.18
CA GLU A 449 -33.06 -14.39 -10.33
C GLU A 449 -31.72 -15.13 -10.18
N SER A 450 -30.63 -14.60 -10.74
CA SER A 450 -29.25 -15.05 -10.50
C SER A 450 -28.87 -14.93 -9.03
N GLN A 451 -29.20 -13.82 -8.36
CA GLN A 451 -28.88 -13.62 -6.94
C GLN A 451 -29.78 -14.45 -6.01
N LYS A 452 -31.02 -14.75 -6.40
CA LYS A 452 -31.89 -15.71 -5.69
C LYS A 452 -31.40 -17.15 -5.86
N GLU A 453 -31.04 -17.56 -7.08
CA GLU A 453 -30.42 -18.87 -7.33
C GLU A 453 -29.08 -19.02 -6.62
N GLU A 454 -28.29 -17.95 -6.55
CA GLU A 454 -27.01 -17.93 -5.83
C GLU A 454 -27.23 -17.93 -4.31
N ALA A 455 -28.22 -17.21 -3.79
CA ALA A 455 -28.60 -17.28 -2.37
C ALA A 455 -29.19 -18.65 -1.98
N GLU A 456 -29.98 -19.29 -2.85
CA GLU A 456 -30.48 -20.66 -2.66
C GLU A 456 -29.37 -21.69 -2.79
N ARG A 457 -28.44 -21.56 -3.75
CA ARG A 457 -27.23 -22.40 -3.85
C ARG A 457 -26.32 -22.24 -2.64
N ILE A 458 -26.14 -21.02 -2.13
CA ILE A 458 -25.37 -20.75 -0.91
C ILE A 458 -26.07 -21.38 0.30
N LYS A 459 -27.41 -21.32 0.36
CA LYS A 459 -28.20 -21.95 1.44
C LYS A 459 -28.13 -23.49 1.36
N GLU A 460 -28.33 -24.08 0.20
CA GLU A 460 -28.18 -25.54 -0.04
C GLU A 460 -26.74 -26.01 0.20
N TYR A 461 -25.75 -25.21 -0.19
CA TYR A 461 -24.34 -25.47 0.07
C TYR A 461 -24.02 -25.39 1.57
N LEU A 462 -24.56 -24.41 2.30
CA LEU A 462 -24.42 -24.30 3.74
C LEU A 462 -25.12 -25.45 4.48
N GLU A 463 -26.32 -25.85 4.06
CA GLU A 463 -27.07 -26.98 4.62
C GLU A 463 -26.39 -28.33 4.32
N SER A 464 -25.91 -28.55 3.09
CA SER A 464 -25.11 -29.72 2.67
C SER A 464 -23.77 -29.79 3.39
N THR A 465 -23.12 -28.64 3.62
CA THR A 465 -21.87 -28.55 4.37
C THR A 465 -22.11 -28.83 5.85
N LEU A 466 -23.22 -28.35 6.43
CA LEU A 466 -23.62 -28.68 7.80
C LEU A 466 -23.90 -30.19 7.96
N GLU A 467 -24.54 -30.80 6.96
CA GLU A 467 -24.86 -32.22 6.95
C GLU A 467 -23.59 -33.10 6.78
N HIS A 468 -22.65 -32.68 5.92
CA HIS A 468 -21.33 -33.30 5.78
C HIS A 468 -20.49 -33.16 7.05
N VAL A 469 -20.49 -32.00 7.70
CA VAL A 469 -19.82 -31.77 8.99
C VAL A 469 -20.42 -32.65 10.09
N ASN A 470 -21.74 -32.83 10.12
CA ASN A 470 -22.43 -33.72 11.06
C ASN A 470 -22.18 -35.22 10.76
N LYS A 471 -22.10 -35.62 9.49
CA LYS A 471 -21.70 -36.98 9.06
C LYS A 471 -20.26 -37.28 9.45
N LEU A 472 -19.35 -36.34 9.23
CA LEU A 472 -17.94 -36.44 9.62
C LEU A 472 -17.78 -36.47 11.15
N GLU A 473 -18.57 -35.69 11.90
CA GLU A 473 -18.63 -35.78 13.37
C GLU A 473 -19.08 -37.16 13.86
N ASN A 474 -20.09 -37.76 13.20
CA ASN A 474 -20.58 -39.10 13.56
C ASN A 474 -19.61 -40.22 13.18
N ILE A 475 -18.90 -40.10 12.06
CA ILE A 475 -17.80 -41.01 11.66
C ILE A 475 -16.60 -40.88 12.62
N CYS A 476 -16.26 -39.67 13.04
CA CYS A 476 -15.24 -39.44 14.08
C CYS A 476 -15.67 -39.98 15.45
N ARG A 477 -16.98 -39.98 15.77
CA ARG A 477 -17.52 -40.56 17.00
C ARG A 477 -17.52 -42.10 17.00
N SER A 478 -17.62 -42.75 15.84
CA SER A 478 -17.63 -44.21 15.69
C SER A 478 -16.24 -44.85 15.63
N LEU A 479 -15.22 -44.10 15.16
CA LEU A 479 -13.84 -44.58 15.06
C LEU A 479 -12.98 -44.38 16.33
N THR A 480 -13.54 -43.80 17.40
CA THR A 480 -12.78 -43.62 18.63
C THR A 480 -12.76 -44.90 19.47
N ILE A 481 -11.55 -45.39 19.73
CA ILE A 481 -11.11 -46.40 20.72
C ILE A 481 -11.57 -45.99 22.14
N LYS A 482 -12.89 -45.97 22.36
CA LYS A 482 -13.53 -45.55 23.61
C LYS A 482 -13.50 -46.64 24.68
N GLY A 483 -13.33 -47.90 24.30
CA GLY A 483 -13.34 -49.03 25.23
C GLY A 483 -12.07 -49.17 26.07
N ARG A 484 -10.88 -48.99 25.48
CA ARG A 484 -9.59 -49.27 26.17
C ARG A 484 -9.06 -48.09 27.00
N ILE A 485 -9.29 -46.85 26.56
CA ILE A 485 -8.76 -45.64 27.24
C ILE A 485 -9.54 -45.34 28.54
N LYS A 486 -10.85 -45.66 28.57
CA LYS A 486 -11.72 -45.41 29.74
C LYS A 486 -11.37 -46.31 30.93
N SER A 487 -10.81 -47.50 30.67
CA SER A 487 -10.30 -48.42 31.69
C SER A 487 -9.01 -47.91 32.35
N LEU A 488 -8.10 -47.31 31.56
CA LEU A 488 -6.85 -46.75 32.06
C LEU A 488 -7.05 -45.46 32.87
N LEU A 489 -7.93 -44.57 32.41
CA LEU A 489 -8.15 -43.26 33.06
C LEU A 489 -8.85 -43.37 34.43
N ARG A 490 -9.62 -44.44 34.65
CA ARG A 490 -10.29 -44.68 35.94
C ARG A 490 -9.32 -45.08 37.05
N LYS A 491 -8.10 -45.53 36.72
CA LYS A 491 -7.04 -45.84 37.70
C LYS A 491 -6.23 -44.63 38.16
N ILE A 492 -6.30 -43.47 37.49
CA ILE A 492 -5.35 -42.35 37.70
C ILE A 492 -6.03 -41.03 38.15
N GLY A 493 -7.36 -41.01 38.31
CA GLY A 493 -8.02 -40.02 39.20
C GLY A 493 -7.97 -38.53 38.81
N LEU A 494 -7.88 -38.15 37.54
CA LEU A 494 -7.89 -36.74 37.10
C LEU A 494 -9.21 -36.35 36.40
N ARG A 495 -9.83 -35.22 36.81
CA ARG A 495 -11.04 -34.64 36.19
C ARG A 495 -10.74 -33.32 35.47
N LYS A 496 -11.25 -33.24 34.23
CA LYS A 496 -11.47 -32.10 33.31
C LYS A 496 -10.24 -31.36 32.75
N THR A 497 -10.03 -31.44 31.43
CA THR A 497 -9.22 -30.48 30.65
C THR A 497 -9.68 -30.34 29.19
N SER A 498 -9.81 -29.08 28.75
CA SER A 498 -9.98 -28.58 27.36
C SER A 498 -8.83 -28.96 26.41
N ILE A 499 -7.69 -29.39 26.95
CA ILE A 499 -6.49 -29.83 26.21
C ILE A 499 -6.78 -31.07 25.34
N LEU A 500 -7.68 -31.95 25.80
CA LEU A 500 -7.99 -33.20 25.08
C LEU A 500 -8.77 -32.95 23.79
N TYR A 501 -9.57 -31.87 23.74
CA TYR A 501 -10.34 -31.49 22.54
C TYR A 501 -9.44 -30.96 21.41
N MET A 502 -8.30 -30.35 21.76
CA MET A 502 -7.36 -29.78 20.79
C MET A 502 -6.42 -30.84 20.18
N ILE A 503 -6.03 -31.84 20.97
CA ILE A 503 -5.19 -32.97 20.53
C ILE A 503 -5.93 -33.88 19.53
N ILE A 504 -7.25 -34.00 19.67
CA ILE A 504 -8.09 -34.86 18.81
C ILE A 504 -8.28 -34.28 17.39
N ARG A 505 -8.08 -32.97 17.17
CA ARG A 505 -8.34 -32.29 15.89
C ARG A 505 -7.14 -32.16 14.94
N ASN A 506 -5.91 -32.52 15.34
CA ASN A 506 -4.72 -32.30 14.49
C ASN A 506 -3.60 -33.36 14.71
N PRO A 507 -3.66 -34.52 14.03
CA PRO A 507 -2.73 -35.63 14.28
C PRO A 507 -1.25 -35.32 13.94
N LYS A 508 -0.98 -34.32 13.10
CA LYS A 508 0.40 -33.88 12.76
C LYS A 508 1.11 -33.10 13.89
N LEU A 509 0.38 -32.58 14.88
CA LEU A 509 0.96 -31.86 16.03
C LEU A 509 1.48 -32.80 17.13
N ILE A 510 1.11 -34.08 17.11
CA ILE A 510 1.51 -35.05 18.14
C ILE A 510 3.03 -35.31 18.10
N PHE A 511 3.62 -35.40 16.90
CA PHE A 511 5.07 -35.62 16.75
C PHE A 511 5.92 -34.36 17.05
N LYS A 512 5.46 -33.16 16.66
CA LYS A 512 6.13 -31.89 17.00
C LYS A 512 5.98 -31.51 18.48
N GLY A 513 4.82 -31.76 19.08
CA GLY A 513 4.58 -31.51 20.49
C GLY A 513 5.37 -32.45 21.42
N MET A 514 5.54 -33.72 21.04
CA MET A 514 6.37 -34.67 21.80
C MET A 514 7.86 -34.34 21.76
N SER A 515 8.36 -33.78 20.65
CA SER A 515 9.72 -33.24 20.53
C SER A 515 9.93 -32.05 21.48
N GLU A 516 8.98 -31.11 21.51
CA GLU A 516 9.10 -29.88 22.30
C GLU A 516 8.95 -30.13 23.80
N ILE A 517 8.06 -31.05 24.20
CA ILE A 517 7.92 -31.48 25.60
C ILE A 517 9.21 -32.18 26.08
N LYS A 518 9.90 -32.92 25.21
CA LYS A 518 11.21 -33.52 25.51
C LYS A 518 12.33 -32.49 25.68
N ARG A 519 12.25 -31.34 25.00
CA ARG A 519 13.30 -30.31 24.97
C ARG A 519 13.11 -29.19 26.01
N HIS A 520 11.87 -28.76 26.26
CA HIS A 520 11.56 -27.57 27.08
C HIS A 520 10.45 -27.79 28.12
N GLY A 521 9.96 -29.03 28.28
CA GLY A 521 8.90 -29.37 29.22
C GLY A 521 7.54 -28.76 28.87
N LEU A 522 6.55 -28.94 29.75
CA LEU A 522 5.17 -28.47 29.55
C LEU A 522 5.03 -26.93 29.58
N LYS A 523 6.04 -26.22 30.09
CA LYS A 523 6.07 -24.75 30.19
C LYS A 523 6.37 -24.10 28.83
N GLY A 524 7.39 -24.57 28.09
CA GLY A 524 7.75 -24.02 26.77
C GLY A 524 6.68 -24.20 25.69
N LEU A 525 5.82 -25.23 25.81
CA LEU A 525 4.66 -25.40 24.92
C LEU A 525 3.57 -24.37 25.22
N LYS A 526 3.41 -23.95 26.48
CA LYS A 526 2.44 -22.96 26.91
C LYS A 526 2.83 -21.55 26.41
N ASP A 527 4.09 -21.19 26.56
CA ASP A 527 4.64 -19.89 26.15
C ASP A 527 4.53 -19.68 24.61
N LYS A 528 4.75 -20.75 23.83
CA LYS A 528 4.62 -20.73 22.35
C LYS A 528 3.17 -20.68 21.86
N ILE A 529 2.22 -21.19 22.64
CA ILE A 529 0.77 -21.14 22.34
C ILE A 529 0.18 -19.78 22.76
N GLU A 530 0.67 -19.18 23.84
CA GLU A 530 0.25 -17.84 24.29
C GLU A 530 0.83 -16.72 23.39
N GLY A 531 1.98 -16.94 22.73
CA GLY A 531 2.59 -15.98 21.81
C GLY A 531 1.83 -15.66 20.51
N LYS A 532 0.73 -16.37 20.17
CA LYS A 532 -0.07 -16.13 18.94
C LYS A 532 -1.40 -15.39 19.15
N LYS A 533 -1.69 -14.88 20.36
CA LYS A 533 -2.94 -14.16 20.67
C LYS A 533 -2.79 -12.69 21.09
N PHE A 534 -1.58 -12.13 21.12
CA PHE A 534 -1.29 -10.86 21.81
C PHE A 534 -1.16 -9.60 20.94
N THR A 535 -1.38 -9.65 19.62
CA THR A 535 -1.18 -8.47 18.76
C THR A 535 -2.32 -7.44 18.81
N SER A 536 -3.53 -7.82 19.24
CA SER A 536 -4.62 -6.84 19.45
C SER A 536 -4.67 -6.27 20.87
N SER A 537 -4.15 -6.99 21.88
CA SER A 537 -4.18 -6.50 23.27
C SER A 537 -3.07 -5.50 23.59
N ALA A 538 -1.87 -5.65 23.00
CA ALA A 538 -0.75 -4.76 23.33
C ALA A 538 -0.97 -3.29 22.91
N ASN A 539 -1.62 -3.05 21.77
CA ASN A 539 -2.01 -1.69 21.36
C ASN A 539 -3.09 -1.10 22.27
N SER A 540 -4.05 -1.93 22.72
CA SER A 540 -5.07 -1.48 23.67
C SER A 540 -4.48 -1.22 25.05
N ASP A 541 -3.50 -2.02 25.49
CA ASP A 541 -2.87 -1.89 26.81
C ASP A 541 -2.02 -0.62 26.89
N TYR A 542 -1.20 -0.32 25.86
CA TYR A 542 -0.48 0.96 25.77
C TYR A 542 -1.43 2.16 25.74
N LEU A 543 -2.47 2.12 24.90
CA LEU A 543 -3.44 3.21 24.80
C LEU A 543 -4.17 3.42 26.13
N ASN A 544 -4.49 2.33 26.85
CA ASN A 544 -5.09 2.39 28.19
C ASN A 544 -4.13 2.98 29.23
N GLN A 545 -2.85 2.58 29.23
CA GLN A 545 -1.83 3.17 30.11
C GLN A 545 -1.65 4.67 29.85
N GLN A 546 -1.66 5.09 28.57
CA GLN A 546 -1.55 6.48 28.22
C GLN A 546 -2.80 7.27 28.61
N ILE A 547 -4.00 6.71 28.43
CA ILE A 547 -5.25 7.28 28.94
C ILE A 547 -5.23 7.39 30.47
N GLU A 548 -4.68 6.40 31.18
CA GLU A 548 -4.51 6.47 32.64
C GLU A 548 -3.51 7.55 33.05
N PHE A 549 -2.40 7.70 32.33
CA PHE A 549 -1.43 8.76 32.57
C PHE A 549 -2.05 10.16 32.33
N GLU A 550 -2.76 10.34 31.22
CA GLU A 550 -3.54 11.56 30.92
C GLU A 550 -4.57 11.86 32.03
N LYS A 551 -5.22 10.83 32.59
CA LYS A 551 -6.14 10.98 33.73
C LYS A 551 -5.42 11.31 35.04
N GLN A 552 -4.20 10.82 35.24
CA GLN A 552 -3.42 11.05 36.47
C GLN A 552 -2.77 12.45 36.52
N LEU A 553 -2.51 13.05 35.35
CA LEU A 553 -2.12 14.44 35.16
C LEU A 553 -3.36 15.36 35.26
N SER A 554 -3.88 15.55 36.47
CA SER A 554 -4.87 16.60 36.70
C SER A 554 -4.28 17.96 36.32
N SER A 555 -5.10 18.87 35.78
CA SER A 555 -4.68 20.23 35.41
C SER A 555 -3.94 20.94 36.56
N GLU A 556 -4.31 20.65 37.82
CA GLU A 556 -3.67 21.20 39.02
C GLU A 556 -2.26 20.64 39.27
N LYS A 557 -2.00 19.36 39.01
CA LYS A 557 -0.65 18.78 39.15
C LYS A 557 0.31 19.33 38.10
N VAL A 558 -0.15 19.44 36.84
CA VAL A 558 0.66 20.01 35.76
C VAL A 558 0.99 21.46 36.05
N GLN A 559 0.02 22.24 36.53
CA GLN A 559 0.24 23.64 36.90
C GLN A 559 1.34 23.78 37.97
N ASN A 560 1.28 22.96 39.03
CA ASN A 560 2.32 22.95 40.06
C ASN A 560 3.71 22.54 39.54
N GLN A 561 3.77 21.70 38.50
CA GLN A 561 5.04 21.33 37.86
C GLN A 561 5.56 22.46 36.96
N ILE A 562 4.69 23.11 36.19
CA ILE A 562 5.04 24.29 35.37
C ILE A 562 5.64 25.40 36.23
N GLU A 563 5.09 25.64 37.42
CA GLU A 563 5.60 26.66 38.34
C GLU A 563 7.05 26.38 38.76
N LYS A 564 7.41 25.10 38.91
CA LYS A 564 8.77 24.64 39.30
C LYS A 564 9.79 24.69 38.17
N LEU A 565 9.37 24.85 36.91
CA LEU A 565 10.31 24.99 35.80
C LEU A 565 11.11 26.29 35.97
N GLU A 566 12.44 26.18 35.90
CA GLU A 566 13.36 27.33 36.01
C GLU A 566 13.18 28.27 34.80
N SER A 567 13.17 27.69 33.60
CA SER A 567 12.86 28.36 32.35
C SER A 567 11.44 28.02 31.89
N LYS A 568 10.71 29.04 31.44
CA LYS A 568 9.37 28.91 30.87
C LYS A 568 9.41 29.40 29.42
N PRO A 569 10.05 28.64 28.50
CA PRO A 569 10.25 29.09 27.13
C PRO A 569 8.90 29.37 26.44
N MET A 570 8.88 30.43 25.63
CA MET A 570 7.75 30.74 24.76
C MET A 570 7.85 29.93 23.46
N PHE A 571 6.78 29.22 23.10
CA PHE A 571 6.70 28.45 21.85
C PHE A 571 5.96 29.21 20.76
N SER A 572 6.49 29.24 19.54
CA SER A 572 5.74 29.64 18.34
C SER A 572 5.41 28.42 17.51
N ILE A 573 4.13 28.09 17.45
CA ILE A 573 3.62 26.99 16.63
C ILE A 573 3.37 27.54 15.23
N ILE A 574 3.95 26.89 14.22
CA ILE A 574 3.98 27.34 12.83
C ILE A 574 3.07 26.42 12.02
N MET A 575 2.03 26.99 11.39
CA MET A 575 0.99 26.22 10.70
C MET A 575 0.70 26.82 9.31
N PRO A 576 1.27 26.26 8.23
CA PRO A 576 0.87 26.59 6.87
C PRO A 576 -0.51 25.96 6.55
N VAL A 577 -1.35 26.67 5.83
CA VAL A 577 -2.71 26.22 5.48
C VAL A 577 -2.97 26.42 3.99
N TYR A 578 -3.49 25.39 3.32
CA TYR A 578 -4.00 25.48 1.96
C TYR A 578 -5.15 24.50 1.76
N ASN A 579 -6.37 25.03 1.55
CA ASN A 579 -7.57 24.23 1.20
C ASN A 579 -7.90 23.06 2.14
N VAL A 580 -7.59 23.19 3.44
CA VAL A 580 -7.97 22.21 4.46
C VAL A 580 -9.45 22.32 4.82
N GLU A 581 -10.14 21.19 4.95
CA GLU A 581 -11.52 21.17 5.44
C GLU A 581 -11.59 21.76 6.85
N LYS A 582 -12.63 22.58 7.09
CA LYS A 582 -12.83 23.30 8.37
C LYS A 582 -12.69 22.38 9.59
N GLN A 583 -13.29 21.19 9.54
CA GLN A 583 -13.30 20.25 10.68
C GLN A 583 -11.89 19.80 11.13
N TRP A 584 -10.93 19.72 10.21
CA TRP A 584 -9.58 19.25 10.53
C TRP A 584 -8.72 20.36 11.12
N ILE A 585 -8.75 21.56 10.52
CA ILE A 585 -8.08 22.73 11.09
C ILE A 585 -8.69 23.14 12.43
N GLU A 586 -9.99 22.94 12.63
CA GLU A 586 -10.64 23.19 13.91
C GLU A 586 -10.11 22.24 15.00
N LYS A 587 -9.99 20.94 14.71
CA LYS A 587 -9.38 19.97 15.65
C LYS A 587 -7.89 20.27 15.91
N ALA A 588 -7.14 20.64 14.89
CA ALA A 588 -5.73 20.99 15.02
C ALA A 588 -5.55 22.20 15.96
N ILE A 589 -6.30 23.29 15.74
CA ILE A 589 -6.30 24.48 16.59
C ILE A 589 -6.82 24.15 17.99
N GLU A 590 -7.88 23.35 18.11
CA GLU A 590 -8.42 22.93 19.41
C GLU A 590 -7.34 22.21 20.24
N SER A 591 -6.59 21.28 19.64
CA SER A 591 -5.50 20.55 20.29
C SER A 591 -4.39 21.48 20.83
N ILE A 592 -4.15 22.62 20.16
CA ILE A 592 -3.22 23.67 20.59
C ILE A 592 -3.82 24.49 21.73
N THR A 593 -5.06 24.95 21.58
CA THR A 593 -5.72 25.79 22.58
C THR A 593 -5.95 25.06 23.91
N ASN A 594 -6.05 23.73 23.87
CA ASN A 594 -6.21 22.87 25.03
C ASN A 594 -4.89 22.46 25.71
N GLN A 595 -3.73 22.95 25.23
CA GLN A 595 -2.44 22.65 25.84
C GLN A 595 -2.38 23.13 27.30
N THR A 596 -1.86 22.26 28.16
CA THR A 596 -1.69 22.55 29.60
C THR A 596 -0.62 23.59 29.90
N TYR A 597 0.39 23.71 29.04
CA TYR A 597 1.44 24.71 29.17
C TYR A 597 0.98 26.03 28.52
N PRO A 598 1.02 27.19 29.23
CA PRO A 598 0.34 28.40 28.76
C PRO A 598 1.18 29.32 27.87
N TYR A 599 2.51 29.12 27.77
CA TYR A 599 3.41 30.04 27.07
C TYR A 599 3.61 29.61 25.61
N TRP A 600 2.61 29.90 24.79
CA TRP A 600 2.64 29.64 23.36
C TRP A 600 1.89 30.71 22.57
N GLU A 601 2.20 30.78 21.29
CA GLU A 601 1.40 31.43 20.26
C GLU A 601 1.30 30.52 19.03
N LEU A 602 0.31 30.77 18.19
CA LEU A 602 0.09 30.07 16.93
C LEU A 602 0.18 31.07 15.78
N CYS A 603 1.05 30.80 14.81
CA CYS A 603 1.26 31.59 13.61
C CYS A 603 0.73 30.81 12.41
N ILE A 604 -0.46 31.20 11.94
CA ILE A 604 -1.14 30.60 10.78
C ILE A 604 -0.85 31.42 9.53
N VAL A 605 -0.36 30.76 8.50
CA VAL A 605 -0.29 31.35 7.16
C VAL A 605 -1.17 30.58 6.19
N ASP A 606 -2.17 31.27 5.66
CA ASP A 606 -3.01 30.77 4.58
C ASP A 606 -2.33 31.08 3.23
N ASP A 607 -1.87 30.02 2.56
CA ASP A 607 -1.12 30.05 1.29
C ASP A 607 -2.06 30.18 0.09
N CYS A 608 -2.93 31.20 0.15
CA CYS A 608 -3.92 31.52 -0.88
C CYS A 608 -4.97 30.40 -1.09
N SER A 609 -5.56 29.88 -0.02
CA SER A 609 -6.67 28.92 -0.11
C SER A 609 -7.80 29.46 -1.01
N THR A 610 -8.40 28.58 -1.80
CA THR A 610 -9.55 28.85 -2.68
C THR A 610 -10.86 28.33 -2.12
N ASN A 611 -10.82 27.42 -1.15
CA ASN A 611 -12.02 26.89 -0.47
C ASN A 611 -12.65 27.96 0.45
N PRO A 612 -13.90 28.41 0.18
CA PRO A 612 -14.55 29.45 0.98
C PRO A 612 -14.73 29.10 2.46
N GLU A 613 -14.94 27.83 2.80
CA GLU A 613 -15.10 27.41 4.20
C GLU A 613 -13.79 27.57 5.00
N THR A 614 -12.66 27.19 4.39
CA THR A 614 -11.33 27.37 4.97
C THR A 614 -11.06 28.84 5.23
N ILE A 615 -11.32 29.70 4.23
CA ILE A 615 -11.12 31.15 4.31
C ILE A 615 -11.97 31.75 5.43
N ASN A 616 -13.27 31.48 5.39
CA ASN A 616 -14.22 32.01 6.37
C ASN A 616 -13.85 31.58 7.80
N TYR A 617 -13.42 30.32 7.97
CA TYR A 617 -12.99 29.83 9.28
C TYR A 617 -11.76 30.58 9.78
N ILE A 618 -10.69 30.66 8.96
CA ILE A 618 -9.44 31.33 9.31
C ILE A 618 -9.65 32.81 9.65
N GLU A 619 -10.48 33.53 8.89
CA GLU A 619 -10.81 34.93 9.15
C GLU A 619 -11.64 35.14 10.41
N CYS A 620 -12.41 34.13 10.83
CA CYS A 620 -13.25 34.19 12.03
C CYS A 620 -12.51 33.85 13.33
N ILE A 621 -11.25 33.39 13.27
CA ILE A 621 -10.48 33.03 14.47
C ILE A 621 -10.25 34.30 15.32
N LYS A 622 -10.81 34.31 16.53
CA LYS A 622 -10.64 35.39 17.52
C LYS A 622 -9.94 34.85 18.76
N ASN A 623 -8.61 34.91 18.77
CA ASN A 623 -7.79 34.54 19.92
C ASN A 623 -6.51 35.39 19.94
N GLU A 624 -6.19 36.01 21.08
CA GLU A 624 -5.01 36.89 21.22
C GLU A 624 -3.67 36.18 21.01
N LYS A 625 -3.63 34.86 21.18
CA LYS A 625 -2.45 34.02 20.96
C LYS A 625 -2.33 33.50 19.52
N ILE A 626 -3.33 33.74 18.67
CA ILE A 626 -3.35 33.26 17.29
C ILE A 626 -3.15 34.44 16.34
N LYS A 627 -2.09 34.39 15.55
CA LYS A 627 -1.76 35.33 14.48
C LYS A 627 -2.07 34.68 13.14
N VAL A 628 -2.78 35.39 12.28
CA VAL A 628 -3.20 34.91 10.96
C VAL A 628 -2.71 35.87 9.89
N LYS A 629 -2.10 35.34 8.83
CA LYS A 629 -1.74 36.08 7.62
C LYS A 629 -2.15 35.27 6.39
N ARG A 630 -2.84 35.91 5.45
CA ARG A 630 -3.17 35.32 4.15
C ARG A 630 -2.25 35.87 3.07
N LEU A 631 -1.69 34.98 2.25
CA LEU A 631 -0.86 35.34 1.10
C LEU A 631 -1.73 35.65 -0.13
N GLN A 632 -1.18 36.44 -1.05
CA GLN A 632 -1.88 36.87 -2.27
C GLN A 632 -1.77 35.84 -3.41
N GLU A 633 -0.80 34.93 -3.31
CA GLU A 633 -0.54 33.86 -4.29
C GLU A 633 -0.14 32.59 -3.54
N ASN A 634 -0.35 31.43 -4.15
CA ASN A 634 0.10 30.15 -3.62
C ASN A 634 1.62 30.03 -3.86
N SER A 635 2.38 30.05 -2.78
CA SER A 635 3.85 30.09 -2.78
C SER A 635 4.50 28.76 -2.42
N GLY A 636 3.68 27.75 -2.11
CA GLY A 636 4.11 26.43 -1.67
C GLY A 636 4.44 26.36 -0.18
N ILE A 637 4.38 25.15 0.38
CA ILE A 637 4.49 24.89 1.82
C ILE A 637 5.75 25.50 2.46
N SER A 638 6.92 25.41 1.82
CA SER A 638 8.16 25.99 2.36
C SER A 638 8.06 27.50 2.56
N ASN A 639 7.51 28.22 1.58
CA ASN A 639 7.39 29.68 1.62
C ASN A 639 6.27 30.12 2.58
N ALA A 640 5.16 29.38 2.62
CA ALA A 640 4.09 29.59 3.59
C ALA A 640 4.61 29.44 5.03
N THR A 641 5.35 28.36 5.31
CA THR A 641 5.95 28.09 6.63
C THR A 641 6.99 29.14 7.00
N ASN A 642 7.85 29.57 6.06
CA ASN A 642 8.78 30.67 6.27
C ASN A 642 8.06 32.00 6.59
N ASN A 643 6.94 32.29 5.92
CA ASN A 643 6.11 33.46 6.22
C ASN A 643 5.49 33.36 7.62
N ALA A 644 5.06 32.18 8.04
CA ALA A 644 4.51 31.96 9.38
C ALA A 644 5.59 32.18 10.44
N LYS A 645 6.82 31.70 10.20
CA LYS A 645 7.98 31.98 11.05
C LYS A 645 8.28 33.47 11.20
N GLN A 646 8.01 34.32 10.22
CA GLN A 646 8.25 35.78 10.36
C GLN A 646 7.38 36.42 11.46
N MET A 647 6.24 35.82 11.79
CA MET A 647 5.34 36.31 12.85
C MET A 647 5.72 35.79 14.25
N ALA A 648 6.62 34.79 14.31
CA ALA A 648 7.00 34.06 15.51
C ALA A 648 7.90 34.87 16.46
N ILE A 649 7.52 34.98 17.72
CA ILE A 649 8.26 35.62 18.82
C ILE A 649 8.85 34.62 19.82
N GLY A 650 8.45 33.34 19.75
CA GLY A 650 8.93 32.28 20.61
C GLY A 650 10.41 31.96 20.42
N GLU A 651 11.01 31.41 21.48
CA GLU A 651 12.40 30.96 21.51
C GLU A 651 12.58 29.66 20.71
N TYR A 652 11.53 28.85 20.69
CA TYR A 652 11.45 27.58 19.97
C TYR A 652 10.28 27.60 18.99
N LEU A 653 10.52 27.08 17.80
CA LEU A 653 9.54 26.88 16.74
C LEU A 653 9.02 25.45 16.80
N ILE A 654 7.71 25.27 16.65
CA ILE A 654 7.06 23.96 16.61
C ILE A 654 6.35 23.84 15.27
N LEU A 655 6.65 22.80 14.51
CA LEU A 655 5.98 22.53 13.24
C LEU A 655 4.70 21.73 13.49
N MET A 656 3.58 22.23 12.98
CA MET A 656 2.27 21.61 13.14
C MET A 656 1.53 21.62 11.81
N ASP A 657 1.15 20.44 11.34
CA ASP A 657 0.30 20.31 10.17
C ASP A 657 -1.15 20.70 10.51
N ASN A 658 -1.86 21.22 9.50
CA ASN A 658 -3.16 21.85 9.68
C ASN A 658 -4.33 20.86 9.87
N ASP A 659 -4.05 19.57 9.84
CA ASP A 659 -4.99 18.48 10.01
C ASP A 659 -4.64 17.54 11.18
N ASP A 660 -3.48 17.68 11.80
CA ASP A 660 -2.99 16.80 12.87
C ASP A 660 -3.39 17.26 14.28
N GLU A 661 -3.06 16.45 15.31
CA GLU A 661 -3.34 16.78 16.72
C GLU A 661 -2.11 16.59 17.62
N MET A 662 -1.93 17.51 18.58
CA MET A 662 -0.98 17.34 19.68
C MET A 662 -1.65 16.77 20.93
N ARG A 663 -0.90 15.97 21.71
CA ARG A 663 -1.33 15.57 23.06
C ARG A 663 -1.38 16.78 23.99
N LYS A 664 -2.30 16.76 24.97
CA LYS A 664 -2.62 17.91 25.85
C LYS A 664 -1.42 18.39 26.70
N GLU A 665 -0.50 17.48 26.98
CA GLU A 665 0.72 17.69 27.74
C GLU A 665 1.97 17.92 26.88
N ALA A 666 1.84 17.93 25.55
CA ALA A 666 2.97 17.99 24.62
C ALA A 666 3.88 19.18 24.90
N LEU A 667 3.33 20.40 24.99
CA LEU A 667 4.12 21.60 25.25
C LEU A 667 4.77 21.61 26.64
N TYR A 668 4.12 21.01 27.65
CA TYR A 668 4.72 20.86 28.98
C TYR A 668 5.92 19.92 28.95
N GLN A 669 5.78 18.77 28.28
CA GLN A 669 6.86 17.78 28.13
C GLN A 669 8.05 18.37 27.37
N VAL A 670 7.80 19.18 26.33
CA VAL A 670 8.84 19.92 25.62
C VAL A 670 9.54 20.92 26.55
N ALA A 671 8.79 21.70 27.34
CA ALA A 671 9.38 22.66 28.28
C ALA A 671 10.21 21.96 29.38
N GLU A 672 9.74 20.83 29.91
CA GLU A 672 10.46 20.00 30.87
C GLU A 672 11.77 19.47 30.28
N ALA A 673 11.72 18.93 29.05
CA ALA A 673 12.91 18.47 28.34
C ALA A 673 13.92 19.61 28.10
N ILE A 674 13.46 20.82 27.77
CA ILE A 674 14.33 21.99 27.62
C ILE A 674 15.02 22.36 28.93
N ASN A 675 14.32 22.32 30.06
CA ASN A 675 14.92 22.61 31.37
C ASN A 675 15.97 21.55 31.76
N ASN A 676 15.73 20.29 31.43
CA ASN A 676 16.61 19.18 31.83
C ASN A 676 17.83 19.01 30.91
N HIS A 677 17.68 19.32 29.61
CA HIS A 677 18.68 18.98 28.60
C HIS A 677 19.16 20.17 27.75
N ASN A 678 18.46 21.31 27.76
CA ASN A 678 18.74 22.49 26.94
C ASN A 678 19.11 22.17 25.47
N PRO A 679 18.27 21.42 24.74
CA PRO A 679 18.58 20.98 23.38
C PRO A 679 18.36 22.07 22.34
N ASP A 680 19.03 21.92 21.20
CA ASP A 680 18.85 22.76 20.00
C ASP A 680 17.63 22.32 19.18
N VAL A 681 17.33 21.02 19.18
CA VAL A 681 16.19 20.39 18.51
C VAL A 681 15.59 19.34 19.44
N LEU A 682 14.27 19.22 19.46
CA LEU A 682 13.55 18.13 20.11
C LEU A 682 12.63 17.43 19.13
N TYR A 683 12.44 16.12 19.33
CA TYR A 683 11.37 15.39 18.68
C TYR A 683 10.72 14.37 19.62
N SER A 684 9.48 13.97 19.31
CA SER A 684 8.73 12.99 20.09
C SER A 684 8.42 11.73 19.29
N ASP A 685 7.99 10.67 19.97
CA ASP A 685 7.26 9.58 19.32
C ASP A 685 5.91 10.10 18.77
N GLU A 686 5.31 9.33 17.87
CA GLU A 686 4.05 9.68 17.22
C GLU A 686 3.15 8.46 17.04
N ASP A 687 1.87 8.70 16.81
CA ASP A 687 0.92 7.68 16.37
C ASP A 687 0.06 8.23 15.22
N LYS A 688 -0.87 7.40 14.75
CA LYS A 688 -1.89 7.82 13.77
C LYS A 688 -3.24 7.93 14.43
N ILE A 689 -4.04 8.91 14.00
CA ILE A 689 -5.42 9.10 14.44
C ILE A 689 -6.39 8.99 13.25
N SER A 690 -7.41 8.15 13.40
CA SER A 690 -8.44 7.96 12.38
C SER A 690 -9.41 9.15 12.32
N LEU A 691 -10.26 9.19 11.30
CA LEU A 691 -11.33 10.19 11.17
C LEU A 691 -12.28 10.20 12.38
N ASN A 692 -12.46 9.05 13.03
CA ASN A 692 -13.30 8.87 14.20
C ASN A 692 -12.59 9.19 15.54
N GLY A 693 -11.31 9.60 15.48
CA GLY A 693 -10.52 9.92 16.67
C GLY A 693 -9.83 8.71 17.33
N GLU A 694 -9.84 7.54 16.67
CA GLU A 694 -9.17 6.35 17.20
C GLU A 694 -7.67 6.40 16.91
N ARG A 695 -6.86 6.21 17.95
CA ARG A 695 -5.40 6.22 17.82
C ARG A 695 -4.84 4.82 17.61
N LYS A 696 -3.88 4.68 16.69
CA LYS A 696 -3.30 3.41 16.26
C LYS A 696 -1.89 3.59 15.71
N PHE A 697 -1.19 2.47 15.53
CA PHE A 697 0.16 2.43 14.95
C PHE A 697 1.16 3.39 15.60
N PRO A 698 1.34 3.34 16.92
CA PRO A 698 2.37 4.15 17.57
C PRO A 698 3.75 3.74 17.06
N PHE A 699 4.59 4.73 16.80
CA PHE A 699 5.94 4.57 16.29
C PHE A 699 6.93 5.06 17.34
N MET A 700 7.58 4.10 18.00
CA MET A 700 8.56 4.31 19.06
C MET A 700 9.94 4.52 18.41
N LYS A 701 10.30 5.79 18.24
CA LYS A 701 11.52 6.25 17.58
C LYS A 701 12.73 6.00 18.50
N PRO A 702 13.92 5.72 17.94
CA PRO A 702 15.16 5.76 18.72
C PRO A 702 15.52 7.20 19.07
N ASP A 703 16.51 7.38 19.95
CA ASP A 703 17.24 8.63 20.10
C ASP A 703 18.00 8.98 18.80
N TRP A 704 18.62 10.16 18.78
CA TRP A 704 19.24 10.75 17.60
C TRP A 704 20.15 9.76 16.86
N SER A 705 19.76 9.43 15.62
CA SER A 705 20.38 8.44 14.76
C SER A 705 20.61 9.05 13.37
N ARG A 706 21.83 9.54 13.16
CA ARG A 706 22.24 10.20 11.91
C ARG A 706 22.12 9.27 10.71
N ASP A 707 22.53 8.01 10.86
CA ASP A 707 22.46 7.03 9.76
C ASP A 707 21.03 6.54 9.49
N LEU A 708 20.15 6.60 10.48
CA LEU A 708 18.73 6.42 10.23
C LEU A 708 18.16 7.63 9.50
N LEU A 709 18.56 8.86 9.85
CA LEU A 709 18.18 10.06 9.12
C LEU A 709 18.61 9.95 7.65
N TYR A 710 19.81 9.43 7.34
CA TYR A 710 20.25 9.20 5.96
C TYR A 710 19.45 8.14 5.21
N SER A 711 18.73 7.29 5.94
CA SER A 711 17.89 6.26 5.33
C SER A 711 16.45 6.74 5.16
N GLN A 712 15.92 7.54 6.10
CA GLN A 712 14.56 8.06 6.09
C GLN A 712 14.41 9.23 7.07
N MET A 713 13.47 10.14 6.81
CA MET A 713 13.10 11.22 7.75
C MET A 713 12.28 10.67 8.93
N TYR A 714 12.92 9.97 9.87
CA TYR A 714 12.23 9.31 10.99
C TYR A 714 11.79 10.26 12.12
N ILE A 715 12.35 11.47 12.16
CA ILE A 715 12.08 12.48 13.20
C ILE A 715 10.63 12.96 13.13
N CYS A 716 10.13 13.23 11.92
CA CYS A 716 8.73 13.57 11.67
C CYS A 716 8.21 14.64 12.66
N HIS A 717 7.00 14.48 13.20
CA HIS A 717 6.42 15.38 14.20
C HIS A 717 6.27 14.65 15.54
N LEU A 718 6.22 15.31 16.69
CA LEU A 718 6.34 16.74 16.95
C LEU A 718 7.80 17.19 16.83
N LEU A 719 8.13 18.03 15.85
CA LEU A 719 9.47 18.60 15.69
C LEU A 719 9.53 20.00 16.29
N VAL A 720 10.47 20.20 17.21
CA VAL A 720 10.71 21.47 17.92
C VAL A 720 12.13 21.94 17.64
N ILE A 721 12.29 23.17 17.15
CA ILE A 721 13.58 23.69 16.71
C ILE A 721 13.84 25.02 17.40
N LYS A 722 15.01 25.18 18.02
CA LYS A 722 15.43 26.46 18.56
C LYS A 722 15.51 27.49 17.42
N LYS A 723 14.83 28.62 17.58
CA LYS A 723 14.67 29.63 16.51
C LYS A 723 16.01 30.10 15.92
N GLU A 724 17.03 30.23 16.76
CA GLU A 724 18.38 30.58 16.33
C GLU A 724 18.99 29.56 15.35
N ILE A 725 18.75 28.27 15.57
CA ILE A 725 19.25 27.19 14.71
C ILE A 725 18.53 27.21 13.36
N PHE A 726 17.20 27.37 13.39
CA PHE A 726 16.39 27.55 12.18
C PHE A 726 16.88 28.74 11.33
N ASP A 727 17.20 29.86 11.99
CA ASP A 727 17.69 31.07 11.34
C ASP A 727 19.10 30.89 10.77
N LYS A 728 19.99 30.19 11.46
CA LYS A 728 21.34 29.88 10.98
C LYS A 728 21.33 29.01 9.72
N VAL A 729 20.41 28.04 9.62
CA VAL A 729 20.29 27.20 8.41
C VAL A 729 19.55 27.87 7.25
N GLY A 730 18.94 29.04 7.48
CA GLY A 730 18.23 29.82 6.45
C GLY A 730 16.78 29.39 6.19
N GLY A 731 16.15 28.66 7.12
CA GLY A 731 14.76 28.21 7.01
C GLY A 731 14.52 27.15 5.94
N PHE A 732 13.27 27.06 5.44
CA PHE A 732 12.86 26.09 4.42
C PHE A 732 13.23 26.54 3.01
N ARG A 733 13.53 25.57 2.12
CA ARG A 733 13.87 25.80 0.71
C ARG A 733 12.77 25.22 -0.18
N ASP A 734 12.13 26.07 -0.98
CA ASP A 734 10.98 25.74 -1.84
C ASP A 734 11.24 24.64 -2.87
N LYS A 735 12.48 24.50 -3.37
CA LYS A 735 12.88 23.41 -4.27
C LYS A 735 12.74 22.00 -3.65
N PHE A 736 12.47 21.88 -2.35
CA PHE A 736 12.17 20.62 -1.66
C PHE A 736 10.74 20.55 -1.12
N ASN A 737 9.79 21.33 -1.64
CA ASN A 737 8.37 21.17 -1.30
C ASN A 737 7.95 19.68 -1.41
N GLY A 738 7.35 19.14 -0.35
CA GLY A 738 7.03 17.72 -0.18
C GLY A 738 8.01 16.96 0.73
N ALA A 739 9.27 17.40 0.81
CA ALA A 739 10.31 16.84 1.69
C ALA A 739 11.08 17.95 2.44
N GLN A 740 10.45 19.11 2.62
CA GLN A 740 11.07 20.30 3.19
C GLN A 740 11.59 20.09 4.61
N ASP A 741 10.90 19.25 5.41
CA ASP A 741 11.31 18.92 6.77
C ASP A 741 12.55 18.04 6.78
N TYR A 742 12.68 17.14 5.81
CA TYR A 742 13.85 16.30 5.65
C TYR A 742 15.07 17.13 5.24
N ASP A 743 14.92 18.02 4.24
CA ASP A 743 15.97 18.99 3.87
C ASP A 743 16.43 19.85 5.06
N LEU A 744 15.47 20.39 5.81
CA LEU A 744 15.77 21.21 6.98
C LEU A 744 16.55 20.41 8.03
N MET A 745 16.08 19.22 8.38
CA MET A 745 16.71 18.40 9.41
C MET A 745 18.11 17.95 9.01
N LEU A 746 18.32 17.59 7.74
CA LEU A 746 19.65 17.27 7.20
C LEU A 746 20.62 18.45 7.37
N ARG A 747 20.20 19.68 7.03
CA ARG A 747 21.02 20.88 7.23
C ARG A 747 21.25 21.22 8.69
N ILE A 748 20.26 21.04 9.56
CA ILE A 748 20.42 21.24 11.00
C ILE A 748 21.44 20.25 11.58
N SER A 749 21.42 19.00 11.12
CA SER A 749 22.39 17.97 11.54
C SER A 749 23.84 18.28 11.14
N GLU A 750 24.06 19.25 10.25
CA GLU A 750 25.40 19.77 9.91
C GLU A 750 25.90 20.80 10.94
N LEU A 751 24.99 21.45 11.68
CA LEU A 751 25.32 22.48 12.66
C LEU A 751 25.39 21.97 14.11
N THR A 752 24.57 20.98 14.47
CA THR A 752 24.47 20.50 15.84
C THR A 752 24.10 19.01 15.92
N ASP A 753 24.63 18.35 16.95
CA ASP A 753 24.22 17.01 17.40
C ASP A 753 23.44 17.09 18.75
N ASN A 754 23.16 18.31 19.25
CA ASN A 754 22.38 18.53 20.47
C ASN A 754 20.87 18.39 20.20
N ILE A 755 20.49 17.19 19.78
CA ILE A 755 19.14 16.80 19.38
C ILE A 755 18.60 15.82 20.41
N TYR A 756 17.48 16.15 21.03
CA TYR A 756 16.90 15.38 22.13
C TYR A 756 15.59 14.70 21.72
N HIS A 757 15.47 13.43 22.05
CA HIS A 757 14.26 12.66 21.82
C HIS A 757 13.44 12.57 23.11
N ILE A 758 12.14 12.88 23.03
CA ILE A 758 11.18 12.68 24.10
C ILE A 758 10.45 11.35 23.83
N PRO A 759 10.77 10.24 24.55
CA PRO A 759 10.25 8.90 24.27
C PRO A 759 8.80 8.73 24.77
N ARG A 760 7.92 9.55 24.21
CA ARG A 760 6.48 9.63 24.47
C ARG A 760 5.77 10.00 23.17
N VAL A 761 4.63 9.36 22.93
CA VAL A 761 3.76 9.75 21.82
C VAL A 761 3.09 11.08 22.16
N LEU A 762 3.54 12.16 21.54
CA LEU A 762 3.03 13.53 21.78
C LEU A 762 2.33 14.14 20.56
N TYR A 763 2.34 13.44 19.44
CA TYR A 763 1.78 13.89 18.17
C TYR A 763 1.00 12.76 17.49
N SER A 764 -0.12 13.11 16.86
CA SER A 764 -1.03 12.17 16.20
C SER A 764 -1.27 12.62 14.76
N TRP A 765 -0.78 11.84 13.80
CA TRP A 765 -0.94 12.05 12.37
C TRP A 765 -2.34 11.64 11.93
N ARG A 766 -3.11 12.55 11.34
CA ARG A 766 -4.45 12.21 10.87
C ARG A 766 -4.38 11.40 9.58
N GLU A 767 -5.04 10.25 9.60
CA GLU A 767 -5.27 9.48 8.38
C GLU A 767 -6.44 10.08 7.59
N ILE A 768 -6.14 11.07 6.75
CA ILE A 768 -7.05 11.54 5.70
C ILE A 768 -6.60 11.02 4.32
N PRO A 769 -7.52 10.83 3.36
CA PRO A 769 -7.16 10.27 2.05
C PRO A 769 -6.14 11.04 1.22
N SER A 770 -6.03 12.34 1.43
CA SER A 770 -5.06 13.23 0.78
C SER A 770 -3.70 13.28 1.49
N SER A 771 -3.54 12.62 2.65
CA SER A 771 -2.33 12.66 3.46
C SER A 771 -1.36 11.53 3.10
N THR A 772 -0.06 11.85 3.16
CA THR A 772 1.03 10.87 3.05
C THR A 772 0.97 9.85 4.20
N ALA A 773 0.29 10.18 5.31
CA ALA A 773 0.01 9.26 6.41
C ALA A 773 -0.78 8.01 5.99
N MET A 774 -1.66 8.14 4.99
CA MET A 774 -2.52 7.05 4.51
C MET A 774 -1.97 6.38 3.25
N ASN A 775 -1.38 7.15 2.33
CA ASN A 775 -0.83 6.63 1.09
C ASN A 775 0.51 7.31 0.72
N PRO A 776 1.65 6.62 0.92
CA PRO A 776 2.96 7.10 0.45
C PRO A 776 3.00 7.43 -1.05
N ASN A 777 2.18 6.78 -1.88
CA ASN A 777 2.11 7.04 -3.34
C ASN A 777 1.34 8.31 -3.71
N SER A 778 0.69 8.99 -2.75
CA SER A 778 -0.13 10.18 -3.03
C SER A 778 0.69 11.38 -3.56
N LYS A 779 2.01 11.39 -3.32
CA LYS A 779 2.91 12.50 -3.65
C LYS A 779 4.29 11.99 -4.12
N PRO A 780 4.41 11.41 -5.33
CA PRO A 780 5.70 10.89 -5.84
C PRO A 780 6.80 11.97 -5.90
N TYR A 781 6.42 13.23 -6.11
CA TYR A 781 7.36 14.37 -6.07
C TYR A 781 8.07 14.53 -4.71
N ALA A 782 7.41 14.16 -3.60
CA ALA A 782 7.99 14.25 -2.26
C ALA A 782 9.12 13.24 -2.08
N HIS A 783 8.98 12.03 -2.64
CA HIS A 783 10.04 11.03 -2.61
C HIS A 783 11.29 11.53 -3.36
N VAL A 784 11.10 12.07 -4.56
CA VAL A 784 12.18 12.64 -5.38
C VAL A 784 12.82 13.85 -4.70
N ALA A 785 12.02 14.72 -4.08
CA ALA A 785 12.53 15.86 -3.31
C ALA A 785 13.39 15.38 -2.13
N GLY A 786 12.96 14.35 -1.41
CA GLY A 786 13.73 13.77 -0.30
C GLY A 786 15.05 13.13 -0.74
N LEU A 787 15.05 12.44 -1.88
CA LEU A 787 16.28 11.91 -2.48
C LEU A 787 17.27 13.04 -2.80
N LYS A 788 16.79 14.11 -3.46
CA LYS A 788 17.63 15.27 -3.79
C LYS A 788 18.14 16.00 -2.55
N ALA A 789 17.33 16.10 -1.50
CA ALA A 789 17.74 16.73 -0.24
C ALA A 789 18.90 15.96 0.42
N LEU A 790 18.78 14.62 0.46
CA LEU A 790 19.83 13.74 0.97
C LEU A 790 21.09 13.81 0.11
N ASP A 791 20.98 13.73 -1.21
CA ASP A 791 22.11 13.83 -2.13
C ASP A 791 22.91 15.14 -1.91
N GLU A 792 22.21 16.28 -1.83
CA GLU A 792 22.87 17.56 -1.56
C GLU A 792 23.54 17.59 -0.18
N HIS A 793 22.92 16.98 0.85
CA HIS A 793 23.52 16.87 2.18
C HIS A 793 24.80 16.03 2.16
N LEU A 794 24.74 14.84 1.56
CA LEU A 794 25.89 13.94 1.46
C LEU A 794 27.06 14.61 0.74
N LYS A 795 26.78 15.33 -0.35
CA LYS A 795 27.81 16.08 -1.09
C LYS A 795 28.45 17.20 -0.28
N ARG A 796 27.66 17.95 0.51
CA ARG A 796 28.19 19.00 1.39
C ARG A 796 29.06 18.43 2.51
N ARG A 797 28.66 17.30 3.09
CA ARG A 797 29.31 16.73 4.28
C ARG A 797 30.50 15.82 3.96
N TYR A 798 30.37 14.98 2.94
CA TYR A 798 31.34 13.92 2.62
C TYR A 798 32.05 14.12 1.26
N GLY A 799 31.73 15.19 0.54
CA GLY A 799 32.35 15.55 -0.74
C GLY A 799 31.54 15.07 -1.96
N SER A 800 31.93 15.54 -3.16
CA SER A 800 31.16 15.38 -4.41
C SER A 800 30.85 13.95 -4.83
N GLU A 801 31.66 12.99 -4.38
CA GLU A 801 31.54 11.57 -4.70
C GLU A 801 30.56 10.82 -3.78
N ALA A 802 30.10 11.43 -2.68
CA ALA A 802 29.03 10.87 -1.87
C ALA A 802 27.68 11.18 -2.53
N TYR A 803 26.77 10.21 -2.55
CA TYR A 803 25.49 10.32 -3.25
C TYR A 803 24.43 9.46 -2.59
N SER A 804 23.16 9.75 -2.88
CA SER A 804 22.03 8.89 -2.47
C SER A 804 21.40 8.16 -3.65
N GLN A 805 20.86 6.98 -3.40
CA GLN A 805 20.09 6.19 -4.38
C GLN A 805 18.68 5.89 -3.85
N GLU A 806 17.75 5.75 -4.79
CA GLU A 806 16.42 5.23 -4.50
C GLU A 806 16.49 3.76 -4.08
N THR A 807 15.44 3.33 -3.39
CA THR A 807 15.26 1.93 -3.00
C THR A 807 13.89 1.46 -3.42
N ASP A 808 13.70 0.15 -3.37
CA ASP A 808 12.42 -0.50 -3.68
C ASP A 808 11.30 -0.10 -2.69
N ILE A 809 11.63 0.67 -1.64
CA ILE A 809 10.72 1.13 -0.59
C ILE A 809 10.64 2.66 -0.66
N LEU A 810 9.43 3.19 -0.86
CA LEU A 810 9.21 4.63 -0.88
C LEU A 810 9.62 5.29 0.44
N PHE A 811 10.20 6.49 0.31
CA PHE A 811 10.77 7.30 1.39
C PHE A 811 11.90 6.64 2.18
N VAL A 812 12.44 5.53 1.68
CA VAL A 812 13.68 4.93 2.15
C VAL A 812 14.75 5.09 1.08
N TYR A 813 15.91 5.58 1.47
CA TYR A 813 17.03 5.91 0.60
C TYR A 813 18.27 5.10 0.98
N ASP A 814 19.18 4.92 0.02
CA ASP A 814 20.49 4.27 0.24
C ASP A 814 21.59 5.33 0.08
N ALA A 815 22.21 5.74 1.19
CA ALA A 815 23.34 6.65 1.19
C ALA A 815 24.64 5.90 0.88
N ARG A 816 25.40 6.39 -0.09
CA ARG A 816 26.70 5.84 -0.51
C ARG A 816 27.80 6.87 -0.29
N PHE A 817 28.98 6.39 0.09
CA PHE A 817 30.10 7.22 0.50
C PHE A 817 31.32 6.97 -0.39
N ASN A 818 32.17 7.98 -0.51
CA ASN A 818 33.36 7.89 -1.34
C ASN A 818 34.30 6.79 -0.83
N LEU A 819 34.52 5.78 -1.65
CA LEU A 819 35.52 4.75 -1.41
C LEU A 819 36.28 4.48 -2.70
N LYS A 820 37.54 4.92 -2.74
CA LYS A 820 38.46 4.52 -3.80
C LYS A 820 38.94 3.09 -3.55
N GLN A 821 38.22 2.12 -4.10
CA GLN A 821 38.41 0.70 -3.81
C GLN A 821 39.85 0.22 -4.08
N GLU A 822 40.52 0.78 -5.08
CA GLU A 822 41.91 0.43 -5.41
C GLU A 822 42.93 0.94 -4.37
N GLU A 823 42.57 1.97 -3.59
CA GLU A 823 43.44 2.58 -2.58
C GLU A 823 43.18 2.04 -1.16
N VAL A 824 42.04 1.36 -0.94
CA VAL A 824 41.66 0.84 0.38
C VAL A 824 41.76 -0.67 0.36
N MET A 825 42.59 -1.24 1.23
CA MET A 825 42.72 -2.69 1.36
C MET A 825 41.87 -3.19 2.52
N VAL A 826 41.14 -4.29 2.31
CA VAL A 826 40.33 -4.94 3.36
C VAL A 826 40.98 -6.26 3.78
N SER A 827 41.23 -6.44 5.08
CA SER A 827 41.70 -7.71 5.63
C SER A 827 40.56 -8.44 6.32
N ILE A 828 40.15 -9.58 5.77
CA ILE A 828 39.12 -10.44 6.34
C ILE A 828 39.80 -11.42 7.31
N VAL A 829 39.46 -11.34 8.60
CA VAL A 829 40.05 -12.13 9.68
C VAL A 829 39.06 -13.23 10.09
N ILE A 830 39.46 -14.49 9.92
CA ILE A 830 38.60 -15.67 10.16
C ILE A 830 39.29 -16.65 11.12
N PRO A 831 38.96 -16.60 12.42
CA PRO A 831 39.36 -17.64 13.37
C PRO A 831 38.71 -18.98 13.07
N THR A 832 39.49 -20.06 13.13
CA THR A 832 38.98 -21.43 12.91
C THR A 832 39.73 -22.48 13.70
N LYS A 833 39.06 -23.60 13.95
CA LYS A 833 39.63 -24.85 14.45
C LYS A 833 38.83 -26.01 13.87
N ASP A 834 39.48 -26.80 13.00
CA ASP A 834 38.85 -27.91 12.27
C ASP A 834 37.54 -27.45 11.55
N LYS A 835 36.55 -28.33 11.40
CA LYS A 835 35.23 -28.02 10.82
C LYS A 835 35.31 -27.51 9.38
N LEU A 836 36.08 -28.21 8.55
CA LEU A 836 36.26 -27.85 7.15
C LEU A 836 34.92 -27.74 6.40
N GLU A 837 33.91 -28.51 6.80
CA GLU A 837 32.55 -28.46 6.25
C GLU A 837 31.83 -27.10 6.46
N LEU A 838 32.30 -26.26 7.37
CA LEU A 838 31.81 -24.89 7.60
C LEU A 838 32.74 -23.86 6.95
N LEU A 839 34.06 -23.98 7.20
CA LEU A 839 35.05 -23.01 6.73
C LEU A 839 35.12 -22.94 5.20
N LYS A 840 35.09 -24.09 4.54
CA LYS A 840 35.23 -24.15 3.08
C LYS A 840 34.09 -23.41 2.36
N PRO A 841 32.79 -23.66 2.68
CA PRO A 841 31.70 -22.84 2.14
C PRO A 841 31.82 -21.34 2.41
N CYS A 842 32.33 -20.95 3.59
CA CYS A 842 32.59 -19.54 3.91
C CYS A 842 33.58 -18.93 2.91
N ILE A 843 34.77 -19.52 2.78
CA ILE A 843 35.82 -19.03 1.87
C ILE A 843 35.38 -19.08 0.40
N GLU A 844 34.76 -20.18 -0.04
CA GLU A 844 34.25 -20.30 -1.41
C GLU A 844 33.22 -19.20 -1.71
N SER A 845 32.30 -18.93 -0.78
CA SER A 845 31.31 -17.86 -0.98
C SER A 845 31.91 -16.46 -1.05
N ILE A 846 33.01 -16.19 -0.31
CA ILE A 846 33.75 -14.93 -0.40
C ILE A 846 34.39 -14.80 -1.78
N LEU A 847 35.11 -15.83 -2.24
CA LEU A 847 35.80 -15.83 -3.53
C LEU A 847 34.84 -15.74 -4.72
N GLU A 848 33.70 -16.42 -4.65
CA GLU A 848 32.73 -16.49 -5.76
C GLU A 848 31.87 -15.22 -5.89
N LYS A 849 31.50 -14.59 -4.77
CA LYS A 849 30.46 -13.54 -4.76
C LYS A 849 30.98 -12.13 -4.54
N THR A 850 32.16 -11.95 -3.94
CA THR A 850 32.67 -10.62 -3.59
C THR A 850 33.09 -9.87 -4.85
N LYS A 851 32.52 -8.67 -5.06
CA LYS A 851 32.91 -7.78 -6.17
C LYS A 851 34.09 -6.87 -5.85
N TYR A 852 34.31 -6.59 -4.57
CA TYR A 852 35.42 -5.76 -4.12
C TYR A 852 36.75 -6.44 -4.43
N ALA A 853 37.69 -5.72 -5.05
CA ALA A 853 38.91 -6.34 -5.58
C ALA A 853 40.07 -6.40 -4.58
N ASN A 854 40.25 -5.36 -3.77
CA ASN A 854 41.45 -5.17 -2.96
C ASN A 854 41.30 -5.74 -1.55
N TYR A 855 41.32 -7.07 -1.43
CA TYR A 855 41.19 -7.73 -0.14
C TYR A 855 42.13 -8.93 0.03
N GLU A 856 42.47 -9.20 1.30
CA GLU A 856 43.13 -10.44 1.73
C GLU A 856 42.25 -11.21 2.72
N ILE A 857 42.46 -12.52 2.81
CA ILE A 857 41.83 -13.40 3.79
C ILE A 857 42.92 -13.99 4.69
N LEU A 858 42.79 -13.75 5.99
CA LEU A 858 43.62 -14.32 7.03
C LEU A 858 42.84 -15.41 7.77
N ILE A 859 43.23 -16.66 7.59
CA ILE A 859 42.65 -17.80 8.29
C ILE A 859 43.51 -18.08 9.53
N LEU A 860 42.95 -17.82 10.71
CA LEU A 860 43.66 -17.96 11.99
C LEU A 860 43.42 -19.37 12.53
N ASN A 861 44.36 -20.29 12.28
CA ASN A 861 44.28 -21.69 12.68
C ASN A 861 44.61 -21.85 14.18
N ASN A 862 43.60 -22.05 15.03
CA ASN A 862 43.80 -22.26 16.46
C ASN A 862 43.83 -23.75 16.85
N ASN A 863 44.99 -24.37 16.68
CA ASN A 863 45.24 -25.77 17.04
C ASN A 863 44.28 -26.78 16.35
N SER A 864 44.04 -26.65 15.04
CA SER A 864 43.35 -27.69 14.27
C SER A 864 44.07 -29.04 14.41
N SER A 865 43.33 -30.14 14.31
CA SER A 865 43.80 -31.50 14.56
C SER A 865 43.47 -32.48 13.43
N GLU A 866 42.52 -32.14 12.56
CA GLU A 866 42.09 -33.00 11.45
C GLU A 866 43.03 -32.87 10.25
N ASN A 867 43.49 -34.01 9.71
CA ASN A 867 44.39 -34.04 8.55
C ASN A 867 43.77 -33.36 7.32
N GLU A 868 42.47 -33.52 7.10
CA GLU A 868 41.75 -32.93 5.97
C GLU A 868 41.82 -31.39 6.00
N THR A 869 41.76 -30.80 7.20
CA THR A 869 41.91 -29.35 7.40
C THR A 869 43.30 -28.86 6.97
N TYR A 870 44.37 -29.54 7.38
CA TYR A 870 45.74 -29.18 6.99
C TYR A 870 46.03 -29.41 5.50
N GLU A 871 45.50 -30.50 4.93
CA GLU A 871 45.59 -30.75 3.49
C GLU A 871 44.92 -29.64 2.68
N TRP A 872 43.75 -29.18 3.15
CA TRP A 872 43.02 -28.09 2.52
C TRP A 872 43.71 -26.73 2.70
N PHE A 873 44.28 -26.41 3.87
CA PHE A 873 45.10 -25.21 4.08
C PHE A 873 46.26 -25.13 3.10
N GLY A 874 47.04 -26.21 2.97
CA GLY A 874 48.16 -26.27 2.04
C GLY A 874 47.75 -26.21 0.57
N LYS A 875 46.47 -26.48 0.25
CA LYS A 875 45.91 -26.30 -1.09
C LYS A 875 45.44 -24.87 -1.32
N VAL A 876 44.66 -24.30 -0.41
CA VAL A 876 44.04 -22.98 -0.59
C VAL A 876 45.09 -21.86 -0.68
N GLU A 877 46.18 -21.92 0.10
CA GLU A 877 47.29 -20.95 0.00
C GLU A 877 48.09 -21.08 -1.31
N LYS A 878 48.06 -22.24 -1.98
CA LYS A 878 48.69 -22.42 -3.29
C LYS A 878 47.81 -21.95 -4.42
N ASP A 879 46.50 -22.20 -4.30
CA ASP A 879 45.51 -21.88 -5.33
C ASP A 879 45.20 -20.37 -5.37
N TYR A 880 45.34 -19.65 -4.24
CA TYR A 880 44.99 -18.23 -4.12
C TYR A 880 46.10 -17.41 -3.44
N ASN A 881 46.52 -16.34 -4.09
CA ASN A 881 47.60 -15.46 -3.62
C ASN A 881 47.17 -14.46 -2.53
N ASN A 882 45.87 -14.25 -2.37
CA ASN A 882 45.28 -13.34 -1.38
C ASN A 882 44.77 -14.06 -0.13
N ILE A 883 45.11 -15.34 0.07
CA ILE A 883 44.75 -16.12 1.26
C ILE A 883 46.04 -16.52 2.00
N ARG A 884 46.05 -16.30 3.31
CA ARG A 884 47.14 -16.72 4.21
C ARG A 884 46.55 -17.49 5.38
N VAL A 885 47.19 -18.60 5.75
CA VAL A 885 46.89 -19.37 6.95
C VAL A 885 47.94 -19.05 8.01
N ILE A 886 47.48 -18.60 9.18
CA ILE A 886 48.33 -18.17 10.28
C ILE A 886 48.06 -19.07 11.47
N ASP A 887 49.08 -19.78 11.93
CA ASP A 887 48.96 -20.68 13.08
C ASP A 887 48.97 -19.92 14.41
N ALA A 888 48.03 -20.27 15.28
CA ALA A 888 47.86 -19.71 16.62
C ALA A 888 47.93 -20.83 17.68
N PHE A 889 49.15 -21.15 18.13
CA PHE A 889 49.43 -22.23 19.09
C PHE A 889 49.28 -21.80 20.56
N TYR A 890 48.10 -21.33 20.94
CA TYR A 890 47.75 -20.99 22.33
C TYR A 890 46.30 -21.38 22.65
N GLU A 891 45.94 -21.37 23.94
CA GLU A 891 44.59 -21.68 24.40
C GLU A 891 43.55 -20.77 23.74
N PHE A 892 42.39 -21.32 23.40
CA PHE A 892 41.36 -20.60 22.66
C PHE A 892 40.92 -19.32 23.39
N ASN A 893 40.96 -18.21 22.67
CA ASN A 893 40.40 -16.92 23.07
C ASN A 893 40.08 -16.14 21.79
N TRP A 894 38.79 -15.88 21.55
CA TRP A 894 38.29 -15.27 20.32
C TRP A 894 38.84 -13.85 20.13
N SER A 895 38.85 -13.04 21.19
CA SER A 895 39.38 -11.67 21.18
C SER A 895 40.88 -11.66 20.83
N LYS A 896 41.66 -12.56 21.45
CA LYS A 896 43.08 -12.72 21.17
C LYS A 896 43.37 -13.22 19.76
N LEU A 897 42.55 -14.11 19.21
CA LEU A 897 42.67 -14.56 17.81
C LEU A 897 42.45 -13.41 16.83
N ASN A 898 41.44 -12.58 17.06
CA ASN A 898 41.19 -11.40 16.23
C ASN A 898 42.30 -10.34 16.38
N ASN A 899 42.83 -10.13 17.59
CA ASN A 899 43.98 -9.24 17.81
C ASN A 899 45.24 -9.74 17.08
N HIS A 900 45.49 -11.06 17.08
CA HIS A 900 46.56 -11.66 16.30
C HIS A 900 46.34 -11.44 14.80
N GLY A 901 45.09 -11.61 14.32
CA GLY A 901 44.70 -11.25 12.95
C GLY A 901 44.97 -9.79 12.60
N ILE A 902 44.64 -8.84 13.48
CA ILE A 902 44.95 -7.42 13.31
C ILE A 902 46.46 -7.19 13.16
N SER A 903 47.30 -7.86 13.96
CA SER A 903 48.75 -7.69 13.90
C SER A 903 49.40 -8.22 12.61
N GLU A 904 48.74 -9.17 11.94
CA GLU A 904 49.22 -9.82 10.71
C GLU A 904 48.60 -9.21 9.43
N ALA A 905 47.57 -8.39 9.60
CA ALA A 905 46.79 -7.77 8.54
C ALA A 905 47.46 -6.51 7.96
N ASN A 906 47.35 -6.38 6.64
CA ASN A 906 47.88 -5.26 5.87
C ASN A 906 46.83 -4.19 5.56
N GLY A 907 45.54 -4.51 5.75
CA GLY A 907 44.41 -3.68 5.35
C GLY A 907 44.23 -2.40 6.16
N ASP A 908 43.51 -1.47 5.53
CA ASP A 908 43.01 -0.23 6.12
C ASP A 908 41.69 -0.45 6.86
N VAL A 909 40.96 -1.51 6.50
CA VAL A 909 39.74 -1.98 7.17
C VAL A 909 39.90 -3.44 7.55
N TYR A 910 39.57 -3.75 8.81
CA TYR A 910 39.51 -5.11 9.32
C TYR A 910 38.06 -5.59 9.32
N VAL A 911 37.80 -6.76 8.74
CA VAL A 911 36.50 -7.43 8.76
C VAL A 911 36.64 -8.73 9.53
N PHE A 912 36.10 -8.78 10.74
CA PHE A 912 36.04 -9.97 11.57
C PHE A 912 34.84 -10.80 11.15
N LEU A 913 35.09 -12.06 10.78
CA LEU A 913 34.07 -12.92 10.19
C LEU A 913 34.15 -14.33 10.78
N ASN A 914 33.02 -14.87 11.21
CA ASN A 914 32.96 -16.25 11.68
C ASN A 914 33.10 -17.24 10.50
N ASN A 915 33.73 -18.39 10.76
CA ASN A 915 33.97 -19.43 9.77
C ASN A 915 32.69 -20.17 9.30
N ASP A 916 31.55 -19.96 9.95
CA ASP A 916 30.25 -20.55 9.64
C ASP A 916 29.26 -19.54 9.02
N THR A 917 29.79 -18.60 8.26
CA THR A 917 29.03 -17.61 7.49
C THR A 917 29.10 -17.87 5.99
N THR A 918 28.11 -17.42 5.22
CA THR A 918 28.19 -17.41 3.74
C THR A 918 27.64 -16.11 3.16
N ILE A 919 28.31 -15.59 2.14
CA ILE A 919 27.98 -14.29 1.54
C ILE A 919 26.67 -14.39 0.72
N ILE A 920 25.81 -13.37 0.84
CA ILE A 920 24.60 -13.21 -0.01
C ILE A 920 24.77 -12.01 -0.95
N SER A 921 25.08 -10.82 -0.40
CA SER A 921 25.20 -9.58 -1.18
C SER A 921 26.59 -9.45 -1.85
N PRO A 922 26.70 -9.30 -3.18
CA PRO A 922 28.01 -9.19 -3.84
C PRO A 922 28.84 -7.95 -3.49
N ASP A 923 28.17 -6.86 -3.10
CA ASP A 923 28.74 -5.56 -2.72
C ASP A 923 29.00 -5.43 -1.21
N TRP A 924 28.91 -6.53 -0.45
CA TRP A 924 29.01 -6.54 1.02
C TRP A 924 30.29 -5.87 1.54
N LEU A 925 31.44 -6.19 0.94
CA LEU A 925 32.74 -5.71 1.41
C LEU A 925 32.95 -4.22 1.10
N GLU A 926 32.48 -3.76 -0.06
CA GLU A 926 32.48 -2.35 -0.44
C GLU A 926 31.66 -1.52 0.57
N ARG A 927 30.47 -2.00 0.91
CA ARG A 927 29.57 -1.33 1.87
C ARG A 927 30.12 -1.30 3.29
N LEU A 928 30.77 -2.38 3.72
CA LEU A 928 31.45 -2.42 5.02
C LEU A 928 32.62 -1.43 5.03
N ALA A 929 33.46 -1.43 4.00
CA ALA A 929 34.63 -0.58 3.90
C ALA A 929 34.28 0.91 3.78
N GLU A 930 33.33 1.29 2.92
CA GLU A 930 32.95 2.71 2.71
C GLU A 930 32.41 3.34 4.01
N ASN A 931 31.69 2.56 4.82
CA ASN A 931 31.17 3.03 6.09
C ASN A 931 32.23 3.00 7.19
N ALA A 932 33.05 1.95 7.28
CA ALA A 932 34.10 1.86 8.29
C ALA A 932 35.19 2.94 8.13
N MET A 933 35.41 3.41 6.91
CA MET A 933 36.37 4.48 6.60
C MET A 933 35.88 5.89 6.96
N ARG A 934 34.59 6.06 7.31
CA ARG A 934 34.08 7.35 7.76
C ARG A 934 34.65 7.71 9.13
N GLU A 935 35.06 8.97 9.29
CA GLU A 935 35.68 9.46 10.54
C GLU A 935 34.72 9.48 11.74
N ASP A 936 33.41 9.49 11.48
CA ASP A 936 32.35 9.48 12.50
C ASP A 936 31.87 8.06 12.86
N VAL A 937 32.43 7.01 12.25
CA VAL A 937 31.99 5.61 12.42
C VAL A 937 33.01 4.79 13.22
N GLY A 938 32.49 4.03 14.19
CA GLY A 938 33.22 3.12 15.06
C GLY A 938 33.25 1.71 14.49
N THR A 939 32.10 1.05 14.53
CA THR A 939 31.92 -0.31 14.02
C THR A 939 30.78 -0.40 13.02
N VAL A 940 30.87 -1.33 12.06
CA VAL A 940 29.82 -1.60 11.07
C VAL A 940 29.44 -3.07 11.09
N GLY A 941 28.16 -3.37 11.33
CA GLY A 941 27.59 -4.72 11.31
C GLY A 941 26.69 -4.99 10.11
N ALA A 942 26.48 -6.26 9.82
CA ALA A 942 25.66 -6.77 8.72
C ALA A 942 24.25 -7.21 9.16
N LEU A 943 23.33 -7.38 8.20
CA LEU A 943 22.15 -8.23 8.36
C LEU A 943 22.55 -9.70 8.25
N LEU A 944 22.34 -10.47 9.32
CA LEU A 944 22.60 -11.90 9.32
C LEU A 944 21.28 -12.67 9.31
N LEU A 945 21.21 -13.69 8.45
CA LEU A 945 20.06 -14.56 8.29
C LEU A 945 20.38 -15.99 8.74
N TYR A 946 19.38 -16.68 9.27
CA TYR A 946 19.39 -18.13 9.42
C TYR A 946 19.31 -18.84 8.07
N GLU A 947 19.61 -20.15 8.05
CA GLU A 947 19.49 -21.01 6.85
C GLU A 947 18.08 -20.98 6.23
N ASP A 948 17.04 -20.72 7.03
CA ASP A 948 15.66 -20.63 6.55
C ASP A 948 15.27 -19.24 6.01
N GLY A 949 16.22 -18.30 5.96
CA GLY A 949 16.02 -16.94 5.48
C GLY A 949 15.43 -15.96 6.51
N THR A 950 15.14 -16.42 7.73
CA THR A 950 14.70 -15.52 8.81
C THR A 950 15.88 -14.76 9.42
N ILE A 951 15.60 -13.62 10.05
CA ILE A 951 16.61 -12.74 10.66
C ILE A 951 17.22 -13.44 11.88
N GLN A 952 18.55 -13.45 11.91
CA GLN A 952 19.36 -13.85 13.05
C GLN A 952 19.87 -12.62 13.81
N HIS A 953 20.34 -11.61 13.07
CA HIS A 953 20.81 -10.34 13.63
C HIS A 953 20.42 -9.19 12.72
N ALA A 954 19.76 -8.18 13.31
CA ALA A 954 19.50 -6.91 12.67
C ALA A 954 19.88 -5.74 13.61
N GLY A 955 20.97 -5.88 14.36
CA GLY A 955 21.39 -4.98 15.45
C GLY A 955 21.40 -5.67 16.83
N VAL A 956 22.34 -5.31 17.70
CA VAL A 956 22.38 -5.75 19.11
C VAL A 956 21.72 -4.68 19.96
N VAL A 957 20.85 -5.09 20.88
CA VAL A 957 20.18 -4.21 21.85
C VAL A 957 20.67 -4.54 23.26
N LEU A 958 21.18 -3.54 23.96
CA LEU A 958 21.63 -3.67 25.36
C LEU A 958 20.42 -3.80 26.30
N GLY A 959 20.53 -4.66 27.30
CA GLY A 959 19.44 -5.02 28.22
C GLY A 959 18.46 -6.05 27.66
N MET A 960 18.49 -6.34 26.36
CA MET A 960 17.63 -7.36 25.77
C MET A 960 17.98 -8.74 26.33
N GLY A 961 16.97 -9.48 26.80
CA GLY A 961 17.17 -10.76 27.49
C GLY A 961 17.94 -10.64 28.82
N GLY A 962 18.14 -9.43 29.35
CA GLY A 962 18.87 -9.13 30.59
C GLY A 962 20.35 -8.75 30.41
N TRP A 963 20.91 -8.85 29.21
CA TRP A 963 22.32 -8.53 28.93
C TRP A 963 22.49 -7.77 27.62
N ALA A 964 22.53 -8.50 26.51
CA ALA A 964 22.56 -7.99 25.14
C ALA A 964 22.06 -9.11 24.24
N ASP A 965 21.16 -8.82 23.29
CA ASP A 965 20.66 -9.80 22.34
C ASP A 965 20.28 -9.13 21.01
N HIS A 966 19.93 -9.94 20.02
CA HIS A 966 19.66 -9.53 18.66
C HIS A 966 18.17 -9.23 18.46
N VAL A 967 17.85 -8.00 18.04
CA VAL A 967 16.48 -7.61 17.69
C VAL A 967 16.07 -8.22 16.34
N PHE A 968 14.77 -8.46 16.17
CA PHE A 968 14.09 -9.11 15.03
C PHE A 968 14.34 -10.61 14.84
N LYS A 969 14.96 -11.29 15.81
CA LYS A 969 15.28 -12.72 15.73
C LYS A 969 14.06 -13.58 15.33
N GLY A 970 14.19 -14.36 14.26
CA GLY A 970 13.17 -15.24 13.71
C GLY A 970 12.10 -14.57 12.84
N MET A 971 12.20 -13.26 12.56
CA MET A 971 11.30 -12.53 11.67
C MET A 971 11.80 -12.54 10.22
N ASN A 972 10.94 -12.18 9.26
CA ASN A 972 11.36 -12.06 7.86
C ASN A 972 12.08 -10.72 7.63
N PRO A 973 13.13 -10.67 6.77
CA PRO A 973 13.84 -9.46 6.41
C PRO A 973 13.08 -8.64 5.37
N ILE A 974 11.89 -8.17 5.73
CA ILE A 974 11.02 -7.34 4.88
C ILE A 974 10.71 -6.01 5.57
N HIS A 975 10.31 -5.02 4.77
CA HIS A 975 9.74 -3.78 5.29
C HIS A 975 8.29 -4.01 5.72
N PHE A 976 7.93 -3.60 6.93
CA PHE A 976 6.57 -3.72 7.46
C PHE A 976 6.32 -2.68 8.56
N GLY A 977 5.05 -2.36 8.79
CA GLY A 977 4.63 -1.51 9.91
C GLY A 977 4.89 -2.20 11.25
N SER A 978 5.75 -1.59 12.05
CA SER A 978 6.21 -2.07 13.37
C SER A 978 6.19 -0.89 14.34
N PRO A 979 6.00 -1.11 15.65
CA PRO A 979 6.17 -0.03 16.63
C PRO A 979 7.62 0.45 16.75
N TYR A 980 8.56 -0.10 16.00
CA TYR A 980 9.98 0.26 15.96
C TYR A 980 10.50 0.28 14.52
N ILE A 981 11.72 0.77 14.31
CA ILE A 981 12.38 0.92 13.00
C ILE A 981 12.44 -0.41 12.24
N SER A 982 12.13 -0.40 10.95
CA SER A 982 12.15 -1.60 10.10
C SER A 982 13.54 -2.29 10.07
N PRO A 983 13.60 -3.64 10.07
CA PRO A 983 14.87 -4.37 10.08
C PRO A 983 15.70 -4.23 8.79
N VAL A 984 15.09 -3.75 7.70
CA VAL A 984 15.75 -3.60 6.40
C VAL A 984 16.26 -2.18 6.12
N ILE A 985 16.34 -1.35 7.16
CA ILE A 985 16.78 0.05 7.10
C ILE A 985 18.11 0.21 7.87
N ASN A 986 19.06 0.91 7.25
CA ASN A 986 20.34 1.23 7.89
C ASN A 986 20.10 2.18 9.06
N ARG A 987 20.78 1.95 10.18
CA ARG A 987 20.60 2.81 11.37
C ARG A 987 21.76 2.68 12.32
N ASN A 988 21.95 3.70 13.15
CA ASN A 988 22.84 3.56 14.29
C ASN A 988 22.29 2.53 15.27
N VAL A 989 23.21 1.75 15.84
CA VAL A 989 22.98 0.76 16.90
C VAL A 989 24.03 0.98 17.97
N LEU A 990 23.81 0.51 19.20
CA LEU A 990 24.87 0.57 20.21
C LEU A 990 26.00 -0.41 19.88
N ALA A 991 25.64 -1.60 19.38
CA ALA A 991 26.60 -2.64 19.09
C ALA A 991 26.24 -3.48 17.87
N SER A 992 27.28 -4.04 17.27
CA SER A 992 27.24 -5.00 16.17
C SER A 992 27.89 -6.30 16.61
N THR A 993 27.46 -7.42 16.02
CA THR A 993 27.95 -8.75 16.40
C THR A 993 29.25 -9.11 15.68
N GLY A 994 30.14 -9.83 16.37
CA GLY A 994 31.41 -10.32 15.85
C GLY A 994 31.29 -11.38 14.75
N ALA A 995 30.08 -11.86 14.44
CA ALA A 995 29.88 -12.78 13.32
C ALA A 995 30.16 -12.13 11.95
N CYS A 996 29.96 -10.82 11.83
CA CYS A 996 30.44 -10.00 10.71
C CYS A 996 30.53 -8.54 11.18
N LEU A 997 31.76 -8.08 11.45
CA LEU A 997 32.05 -6.77 12.06
C LEU A 997 33.20 -6.10 11.32
N ALA A 998 32.99 -4.89 10.81
CA ALA A 998 34.04 -4.09 10.18
C ALA A 998 34.47 -2.91 11.06
N ILE A 999 35.78 -2.69 11.15
CA ILE A 999 36.40 -1.57 11.88
C ILE A 999 37.60 -1.07 11.08
N SER A 1000 37.75 0.24 10.90
CA SER A 1000 38.95 0.78 10.25
C SER A 1000 40.18 0.71 11.15
N LYS A 1001 41.35 0.63 10.53
CA LYS A 1001 42.64 0.70 11.21
C LYS A 1001 42.81 1.98 12.01
N ASN A 1002 42.32 3.11 11.48
CA ASN A 1002 42.33 4.37 12.20
C ASN A 1002 41.49 4.29 13.49
N THR A 1003 40.30 3.69 13.43
CA THR A 1003 39.47 3.47 14.60
C THR A 1003 40.14 2.54 15.61
N ILE A 1004 40.72 1.40 15.18
CA ILE A 1004 41.50 0.52 16.07
C ILE A 1004 42.65 1.26 16.74
N ASN A 1005 43.40 2.09 16.01
CA ASN A 1005 44.47 2.90 16.59
C ASN A 1005 43.96 3.92 17.62
N LYS A 1006 42.74 4.43 17.43
CA LYS A 1006 42.10 5.42 18.31
C LYS A 1006 41.54 4.79 19.59
N ILE A 1007 40.90 3.62 19.50
CA ILE A 1007 40.14 3.02 20.63
C ILE A 1007 40.78 1.75 21.21
N GLY A 1008 41.84 1.25 20.58
CA GLY A 1008 42.46 -0.03 20.89
C GLY A 1008 41.76 -1.22 20.25
N ALA A 1009 42.42 -2.39 20.30
CA ALA A 1009 41.89 -3.66 19.82
C ALA A 1009 40.92 -4.31 20.85
N PHE A 1010 40.48 -5.54 20.58
CA PHE A 1010 39.55 -6.27 21.47
C PHE A 1010 40.17 -6.54 22.83
N ASP A 1011 39.36 -6.47 23.90
CA ASP A 1011 39.79 -6.85 25.24
C ASP A 1011 39.92 -8.38 25.36
N GLU A 1012 41.16 -8.86 25.55
CA GLU A 1012 41.47 -10.29 25.67
C GLU A 1012 40.97 -10.93 26.97
N ASN A 1013 40.45 -10.16 27.93
CA ASN A 1013 39.77 -10.72 29.10
C ASN A 1013 38.44 -11.42 28.71
N PHE A 1014 37.82 -11.01 27.60
CA PHE A 1014 36.72 -11.75 27.01
C PHE A 1014 37.27 -12.92 26.20
N ILE A 1015 36.90 -14.14 26.58
CA ILE A 1015 37.37 -15.38 25.96
C ILE A 1015 36.51 -15.75 24.76
N ILE A 1016 35.19 -15.61 24.87
CA ILE A 1016 34.23 -16.20 23.93
C ILE A 1016 33.22 -15.20 23.38
N CYS A 1017 32.59 -14.38 24.22
CA CYS A 1017 31.52 -13.48 23.79
C CYS A 1017 31.52 -12.17 24.56
N GLY A 1018 31.01 -11.11 23.93
CA GLY A 1018 30.83 -9.80 24.55
C GLY A 1018 31.90 -8.78 24.20
N SER A 1019 33.05 -9.20 23.66
CA SER A 1019 34.07 -8.26 23.18
C SER A 1019 33.65 -7.48 21.93
N ASP A 1020 32.79 -8.04 21.10
CA ASP A 1020 32.15 -7.36 19.95
C ASP A 1020 31.21 -6.24 20.38
N VAL A 1021 30.45 -6.47 21.44
CA VAL A 1021 29.62 -5.43 22.07
C VAL A 1021 30.51 -4.40 22.76
N GLU A 1022 31.47 -4.83 23.57
CA GLU A 1022 32.34 -3.93 24.33
C GLU A 1022 33.13 -2.99 23.42
N ILE A 1023 33.75 -3.47 22.33
CA ILE A 1023 34.50 -2.60 21.41
C ILE A 1023 33.59 -1.55 20.75
N SER A 1024 32.32 -1.91 20.48
CA SER A 1024 31.31 -0.98 19.96
C SER A 1024 30.96 0.08 21.01
N LEU A 1025 30.74 -0.30 22.27
CA LEU A 1025 30.52 0.64 23.36
C LEU A 1025 31.73 1.55 23.60
N ARG A 1026 32.95 1.01 23.45
CA ARG A 1026 34.19 1.78 23.55
C ARG A 1026 34.32 2.79 22.42
N ALA A 1027 33.95 2.43 21.20
CA ALA A 1027 33.87 3.36 20.07
C ALA A 1027 32.92 4.52 20.39
N ARG A 1028 31.74 4.22 20.97
CA ARG A 1028 30.77 5.24 21.39
C ARG A 1028 31.33 6.20 22.44
N LYS A 1029 32.07 5.67 23.44
CA LYS A 1029 32.78 6.49 24.45
C LYS A 1029 33.83 7.43 23.84
N HIS A 1030 34.33 7.14 22.64
CA HIS A 1030 35.25 7.99 21.88
C HIS A 1030 34.54 8.92 20.87
N GLY A 1031 33.23 9.08 21.00
CA GLY A 1031 32.41 9.96 20.17
C GLY A 1031 32.11 9.42 18.77
N LEU A 1032 32.34 8.13 18.52
CA LEU A 1032 32.04 7.47 17.25
C LEU A 1032 30.63 6.85 17.29
N ASN A 1033 30.05 6.63 16.11
CA ASN A 1033 28.75 5.96 15.96
C ASN A 1033 28.93 4.55 15.40
N ASN A 1034 28.16 3.59 15.90
CA ASN A 1034 28.15 2.24 15.33
C ASN A 1034 26.96 2.09 14.40
N LEU A 1035 27.15 1.35 13.31
CA LEU A 1035 26.21 1.28 12.20
C LEU A 1035 25.78 -0.16 11.96
N TYR A 1036 24.48 -0.38 11.87
CA TYR A 1036 23.92 -1.57 11.26
C TYR A 1036 23.61 -1.28 9.79
N ASN A 1037 24.23 -2.03 8.87
CA ASN A 1037 24.01 -1.92 7.43
C ASN A 1037 23.13 -3.09 6.94
N ALA A 1038 21.86 -2.81 6.68
CA ALA A 1038 20.85 -3.77 6.26
C ALA A 1038 21.06 -4.31 4.82
N ARG A 1039 21.93 -3.67 4.03
CA ARG A 1039 22.25 -4.08 2.65
C ARG A 1039 23.39 -5.10 2.58
N VAL A 1040 24.20 -5.19 3.63
CA VAL A 1040 25.22 -6.23 3.80
C VAL A 1040 24.51 -7.48 4.33
N LYS A 1041 24.27 -8.48 3.48
CA LYS A 1041 23.53 -9.71 3.84
C LYS A 1041 24.42 -10.94 3.79
N LEU A 1042 24.39 -11.72 4.87
CA LEU A 1042 25.07 -13.00 4.99
C LEU A 1042 24.14 -14.02 5.66
N TYR A 1043 24.34 -15.31 5.36
CA TYR A 1043 23.83 -16.37 6.25
C TYR A 1043 24.84 -16.61 7.36
N HIS A 1044 24.34 -16.94 8.56
CA HIS A 1044 25.15 -17.38 9.69
C HIS A 1044 24.51 -18.63 10.30
N LEU A 1045 25.27 -19.72 10.34
CA LEU A 1045 24.75 -21.03 10.74
C LEU A 1045 24.60 -21.21 12.27
N GLU A 1046 25.05 -20.20 13.03
CA GLU A 1046 25.01 -19.98 14.48
C GLU A 1046 25.43 -21.17 15.34
N SER A 1047 26.57 -21.03 16.01
CA SER A 1047 27.08 -21.97 17.02
C SER A 1047 27.28 -23.40 16.51
N LYS A 1048 27.45 -23.60 15.19
CA LYS A 1048 27.81 -24.91 14.62
C LYS A 1048 29.31 -25.21 14.75
N SER A 1049 30.13 -24.17 14.94
CA SER A 1049 31.60 -24.27 15.05
C SER A 1049 32.11 -24.56 16.47
N ARG A 1050 31.28 -24.47 17.53
CA ARG A 1050 31.71 -24.62 18.93
C ARG A 1050 30.61 -25.07 19.90
N ASP A 1051 31.00 -25.47 21.10
CA ASP A 1051 30.10 -25.81 22.20
C ASP A 1051 29.39 -24.56 22.77
N SER A 1052 28.18 -24.72 23.32
CA SER A 1052 27.35 -23.61 23.82
C SER A 1052 27.75 -23.05 25.19
N TYR A 1053 28.90 -23.45 25.73
CA TYR A 1053 29.38 -22.99 27.02
C TYR A 1053 29.99 -21.58 26.91
N ILE A 1054 29.65 -20.70 27.85
CA ILE A 1054 30.20 -19.35 27.99
C ILE A 1054 30.95 -19.28 29.34
N PRO A 1055 32.22 -18.84 29.37
CA PRO A 1055 33.00 -18.66 30.59
C PRO A 1055 32.40 -17.63 31.54
N GLU A 1056 32.52 -17.84 32.85
CA GLU A 1056 31.98 -16.91 33.88
C GLU A 1056 32.60 -15.51 33.77
N ILE A 1057 33.89 -15.43 33.42
CA ILE A 1057 34.60 -14.16 33.22
C ILE A 1057 33.95 -13.28 32.14
N ASP A 1058 33.38 -13.86 31.08
CA ASP A 1058 32.71 -13.07 30.03
C ASP A 1058 31.45 -12.37 30.57
N PHE A 1059 30.74 -12.99 31.53
CA PHE A 1059 29.61 -12.35 32.21
C PHE A 1059 30.06 -11.27 33.19
N GLU A 1060 31.16 -11.48 33.92
CA GLU A 1060 31.73 -10.47 34.81
C GLU A 1060 32.17 -9.23 34.02
N MET A 1061 32.88 -9.45 32.91
CA MET A 1061 33.30 -8.38 32.01
C MET A 1061 32.11 -7.68 31.35
N SER A 1062 31.12 -8.44 30.86
CA SER A 1062 29.88 -7.85 30.34
C SER A 1062 29.21 -6.95 31.38
N LYS A 1063 29.17 -7.37 32.65
CA LYS A 1063 28.57 -6.58 33.73
C LYS A 1063 29.32 -5.27 33.93
N ILE A 1064 30.65 -5.30 33.92
CA ILE A 1064 31.48 -4.09 34.07
C ILE A 1064 31.23 -3.11 32.93
N HIS A 1065 31.22 -3.60 31.69
CA HIS A 1065 31.19 -2.74 30.51
C HIS A 1065 29.78 -2.29 30.10
N TYR A 1066 28.74 -3.08 30.39
CA TYR A 1066 27.37 -2.81 29.93
C TYR A 1066 26.55 -2.02 30.96
N GLN A 1067 26.99 -1.97 32.22
CA GLN A 1067 26.20 -1.46 33.36
C GLN A 1067 25.49 -0.13 33.08
N GLU A 1068 26.20 0.83 32.48
CA GLU A 1068 25.67 2.14 32.12
C GLU A 1068 24.39 2.06 31.26
N TYR A 1069 24.37 1.17 30.26
CA TYR A 1069 23.24 0.99 29.35
C TYR A 1069 22.18 0.03 29.90
N LEU A 1070 22.57 -0.89 30.80
CA LEU A 1070 21.60 -1.70 31.54
C LEU A 1070 20.76 -0.84 32.49
N ASP A 1071 21.37 0.18 33.11
CA ASP A 1071 20.71 1.08 34.06
C ASP A 1071 19.87 2.16 33.36
N ASN A 1072 20.39 2.74 32.26
CA ASN A 1072 19.75 3.88 31.60
C ASN A 1072 18.98 3.51 30.32
N GLY A 1073 19.14 2.29 29.81
CA GLY A 1073 18.56 1.83 28.54
C GLY A 1073 19.47 2.02 27.34
N ASP A 1074 19.12 1.34 26.25
CA ASP A 1074 19.77 1.49 24.94
C ASP A 1074 19.13 2.68 24.19
N PRO A 1075 19.90 3.74 23.85
CA PRO A 1075 19.36 4.93 23.19
C PRO A 1075 18.77 4.63 21.80
N TYR A 1076 19.21 3.55 21.15
CA TYR A 1076 18.69 3.16 19.85
C TYR A 1076 17.52 2.17 19.93
N TYR A 1077 17.11 1.75 21.12
CA TYR A 1077 15.92 0.91 21.34
C TYR A 1077 14.99 1.58 22.35
N ASN A 1078 13.94 2.22 21.84
CA ASN A 1078 13.05 3.09 22.61
C ASN A 1078 12.60 2.46 23.95
N SER A 1079 12.69 3.23 25.03
CA SER A 1079 12.38 2.80 26.39
C SER A 1079 10.94 2.30 26.60
N GLN A 1080 10.00 2.57 25.69
CA GLN A 1080 8.64 2.05 25.69
C GLN A 1080 8.52 0.64 25.10
N LEU A 1081 9.60 0.08 24.54
CA LEU A 1081 9.62 -1.26 23.96
C LEU A 1081 10.07 -2.33 24.95
N ASP A 1082 9.50 -3.53 24.83
CA ASP A 1082 9.83 -4.68 25.68
C ASP A 1082 11.23 -5.24 25.35
N LEU A 1083 12.11 -5.24 26.35
CA LEU A 1083 13.47 -5.81 26.27
C LEU A 1083 13.49 -7.34 26.40
N TYR A 1084 12.38 -7.97 26.78
CA TYR A 1084 12.28 -9.43 26.84
C TYR A 1084 11.67 -10.04 25.58
N SER A 1085 11.40 -9.21 24.56
CA SER A 1085 10.95 -9.66 23.24
C SER A 1085 11.96 -9.26 22.17
N THR A 1086 12.44 -10.24 21.39
CA THR A 1086 13.25 -9.97 20.20
C THR A 1086 12.42 -9.40 19.05
N SER A 1087 11.10 -9.60 19.06
CA SER A 1087 10.18 -8.91 18.15
C SER A 1087 9.74 -7.61 18.83
N PRO A 1088 10.00 -6.42 18.25
CA PRO A 1088 9.63 -5.17 18.89
C PRO A 1088 8.14 -5.10 19.21
N ARG A 1089 7.85 -4.85 20.49
CA ARG A 1089 6.51 -4.72 21.04
C ARG A 1089 6.56 -3.66 22.13
N ILE A 1090 5.47 -2.93 22.27
CA ILE A 1090 5.33 -1.95 23.35
C ILE A 1090 5.18 -2.69 24.68
N LYS A 1091 5.74 -2.13 25.76
CA LYS A 1091 5.58 -2.65 27.12
C LYS A 1091 4.08 -2.70 27.49
N GLY A 1092 3.66 -3.83 28.07
CA GLY A 1092 2.30 -4.06 28.56
C GLY A 1092 2.06 -3.60 29.98
#